data_AF-A0A9E2GUS3-F1
#
_entry.id   AF-A0A9E2GUS3-F1
#
_cell.length_a   1.000
_cell.length_b   1.000
_cell.length_c   1.000
_cell.angle_alpha   90.00
_cell.angle_beta   90.00
_cell.angle_gamma   90.00
#
_symmetry.space_group_name_H-M   'P 1'
#
loop_
_entity.id
_entity.type
_entity.pdbx_description
1 polymer ?
#
loop_
_entity_poly.entity_id
_entity_poly.type
_entity_poly.pdbx_seq_one_letter_code
_entity_poly.pdbx_strand_id
1 'polypeptide(L)'
;MKRAFFRSIVPNLILSLLVACSGNDAGRAFEVSGWFPNWSTIDGGQTVVIEGRDLDSVVKVRFGSHAGTIVEKTLDRLTVTTPAVPEGGLADLVLESKSHTYTAPGAWRFLGRILDYQPVTTLSVDDLRPLTVRSLLTGQTRSDGGSYYWIAAAEGLFRIVPDDSGRFRIETVAPGDFAGLAAGDFDGDGTLDRLELAATGDATIVWNSENPPQSVTAPETLAGLAWVKPMDCNGDGADDLIAGLITTTAAKPLRIFTGSPDGQFTDRTPEAFPLEGPSLYGVAAADFDGDMDTDLFLTTPQGPRLFLNDGNCAFLEAAVAALPRETAIFTTQPVAVDLDGDTRMDLVIPDALRTRLWYQRADGAFEDQSLTRLGSVSSVSVQIADPDGDSRPDLFLTRADGRLIYLRNDPDGRFYDYTASAWHPVPTSGALFSPLDGADGPPAWWFFPATGYPAVYVHQSQTDDFDGDGVSDTLDNCPELSNPNQENTDWMHFSCANAASCAARTGCALHLGTDSAYLFCETPRTFGEARSFCETLQGRLVIIGSEAENAFLVAHMVGSAFIGMSDLETEGTFLWIDGTTPTWTPWAEGEPNDSGGIEDCGGLYADSGLWNDFDCDTPRAFWCESGFVSAFDRGNACDNCPDLSNPDQLDSDEDGLGDACDTEGK
;
A
#
# COMPACT_ATOMS: atom_id res chain seq x y z
N MET A 1 33.23 39.35 -6.64
CA MET A 1 32.94 39.39 -5.19
C MET A 1 32.12 38.16 -4.84
N LYS A 2 32.64 37.31 -3.94
CA LYS A 2 32.02 36.24 -3.12
C LYS A 2 30.85 35.47 -3.77
N ARG A 3 30.98 34.21 -4.27
CA ARG A 3 31.31 32.93 -3.57
C ARG A 3 30.77 32.87 -2.14
N ALA A 4 29.83 31.92 -1.91
CA ALA A 4 29.10 31.57 -0.69
C ALA A 4 27.69 32.19 -0.55
N PHE A 5 26.67 31.55 -1.19
CA PHE A 5 25.31 31.40 -0.61
C PHE A 5 24.35 30.41 -1.34
N PHE A 6 24.78 29.62 -2.32
CA PHE A 6 23.88 28.65 -3.01
C PHE A 6 24.42 27.21 -2.95
N ARG A 7 24.44 26.66 -1.74
CA ARG A 7 24.47 25.21 -1.48
C ARG A 7 23.62 24.95 -0.23
N SER A 8 22.31 24.81 -0.42
CA SER A 8 21.44 23.89 0.34
C SER A 8 20.00 24.04 -0.17
N ILE A 9 19.30 22.91 -0.30
CA ILE A 9 17.85 22.72 -0.44
C ILE A 9 17.34 22.46 -1.88
N VAL A 10 16.92 21.19 -2.08
CA VAL A 10 16.17 20.51 -3.16
C VAL A 10 16.90 20.08 -4.46
N PRO A 11 17.02 18.76 -4.75
CA PRO A 11 17.17 18.26 -6.10
C PRO A 11 15.83 17.61 -6.55
N ASN A 12 14.95 18.38 -7.21
CA ASN A 12 13.88 17.77 -8.03
C ASN A 12 13.21 18.72 -9.03
N LEU A 13 13.89 19.78 -9.45
CA LEU A 13 13.46 20.57 -10.60
C LEU A 13 14.69 21.18 -11.26
N ILE A 14 15.15 20.57 -12.36
CA ILE A 14 15.64 21.18 -13.60
C ILE A 14 16.05 20.01 -14.50
N LEU A 15 15.13 19.56 -15.36
CA LEU A 15 15.52 18.96 -16.64
C LEU A 15 14.44 19.27 -17.68
N SER A 16 14.23 20.56 -17.92
CA SER A 16 13.41 21.07 -19.02
C SER A 16 13.86 22.48 -19.36
N LEU A 17 15.00 22.63 -20.02
CA LEU A 17 15.32 23.71 -20.99
C LEU A 17 16.78 23.65 -21.42
N LEU A 18 17.04 23.08 -22.60
CA LEU A 18 18.05 23.57 -23.55
C LEU A 18 17.78 22.92 -24.92
N VAL A 19 17.25 23.71 -25.84
CA VAL A 19 17.07 23.37 -27.26
C VAL A 19 18.22 23.97 -28.07
N ALA A 20 18.73 23.15 -29.00
CA ALA A 20 19.48 23.46 -30.23
C ALA A 20 20.95 23.92 -30.14
N CYS A 21 21.88 23.04 -30.55
CA CYS A 21 22.58 23.14 -31.85
C CYS A 21 23.62 22.01 -32.06
N SER A 22 23.86 21.71 -33.35
CA SER A 22 24.80 20.72 -33.93
C SER A 22 24.35 19.25 -33.77
N GLY A 23 24.45 18.38 -34.74
CA GLY A 23 24.99 18.35 -36.10
C GLY A 23 24.82 16.88 -36.54
N ASN A 24 24.75 16.61 -37.84
CA ASN A 24 24.77 15.23 -38.33
C ASN A 24 26.11 14.57 -37.96
N ASP A 25 26.13 13.80 -36.88
CA ASP A 25 27.23 12.89 -36.54
C ASP A 25 26.64 11.58 -36.03
N ALA A 26 27.13 10.48 -36.61
CA ALA A 26 26.81 9.13 -36.19
C ALA A 26 27.34 8.89 -34.77
N GLY A 27 26.45 8.79 -33.78
CA GLY A 27 26.81 8.37 -32.42
C GLY A 27 26.18 9.18 -31.29
N ARG A 28 24.88 9.49 -31.33
CA ARG A 28 24.19 9.97 -30.12
C ARG A 28 24.04 8.83 -29.12
N ALA A 29 24.39 9.07 -27.87
CA ALA A 29 24.05 8.19 -26.76
C ALA A 29 22.52 8.17 -26.61
N PHE A 30 21.94 6.99 -26.50
CA PHE A 30 20.51 6.85 -26.24
C PHE A 30 20.20 7.27 -24.80
N GLU A 31 18.99 7.76 -24.56
CA GLU A 31 18.51 8.15 -23.23
C GLU A 31 17.35 7.23 -22.85
N VAL A 32 17.32 6.75 -21.62
CA VAL A 32 16.23 5.93 -21.07
C VAL A 32 15.38 6.81 -20.17
N SER A 33 14.08 6.94 -20.47
CA SER A 33 13.11 7.68 -19.64
C SER A 33 12.36 6.78 -18.66
N GLY A 34 12.31 5.47 -18.91
CA GLY A 34 11.71 4.49 -18.01
C GLY A 34 11.60 3.09 -18.64
N TRP A 35 11.14 2.12 -17.85
CA TRP A 35 10.85 0.76 -18.32
C TRP A 35 9.68 0.16 -17.53
N PHE A 36 8.92 -0.71 -18.19
CA PHE A 36 7.78 -1.40 -17.59
C PHE A 36 7.61 -2.83 -18.13
N PRO A 37 7.39 -3.83 -17.25
CA PRO A 37 7.54 -3.77 -15.79
C PRO A 37 9.00 -3.47 -15.37
N ASN A 38 9.26 -3.25 -14.08
CA ASN A 38 10.62 -3.17 -13.50
C ASN A 38 11.02 -4.47 -12.77
N TRP A 39 10.33 -5.55 -13.06
CA TRP A 39 10.54 -6.85 -12.47
C TRP A 39 10.21 -7.96 -13.46
N SER A 40 10.70 -9.16 -13.19
CA SER A 40 10.26 -10.39 -13.86
C SER A 40 10.25 -11.59 -12.91
N THR A 41 9.56 -12.68 -13.22
CA THR A 41 9.72 -13.92 -12.43
C THR A 41 11.02 -14.63 -12.78
N ILE A 42 11.46 -15.55 -11.92
CA ILE A 42 12.62 -16.39 -12.18
C ILE A 42 12.45 -17.28 -13.42
N ASP A 43 11.22 -17.55 -13.84
CA ASP A 43 10.92 -18.32 -15.06
C ASP A 43 11.24 -17.54 -16.36
N GLY A 44 11.38 -16.21 -16.29
CA GLY A 44 11.65 -15.35 -17.44
C GLY A 44 10.52 -15.35 -18.48
N GLY A 45 10.85 -14.96 -19.72
CA GLY A 45 9.89 -15.00 -20.84
C GLY A 45 8.88 -13.85 -20.89
N GLN A 46 8.93 -12.94 -19.93
CA GLN A 46 8.02 -11.80 -19.84
C GLN A 46 8.46 -10.64 -20.73
N THR A 47 7.50 -9.89 -21.25
CA THR A 47 7.77 -8.76 -22.14
C THR A 47 7.93 -7.47 -21.34
N VAL A 48 9.02 -6.77 -21.59
CA VAL A 48 9.44 -5.50 -21.00
C VAL A 48 9.50 -4.45 -22.09
N VAL A 49 8.95 -3.28 -21.81
CA VAL A 49 9.02 -2.13 -22.68
C VAL A 49 9.92 -1.09 -22.03
N ILE A 50 10.96 -0.67 -22.74
CA ILE A 50 11.88 0.38 -22.32
C ILE A 50 11.62 1.58 -23.21
N GLU A 51 11.37 2.73 -22.61
CA GLU A 51 11.04 3.98 -23.29
C GLU A 51 12.19 4.98 -23.17
N GLY A 52 12.35 5.82 -24.18
CA GLY A 52 13.50 6.71 -24.24
C GLY A 52 13.65 7.46 -25.56
N ARG A 53 14.89 7.81 -25.89
CA ARG A 53 15.27 8.44 -27.16
C ARG A 53 16.48 7.73 -27.75
N ASP A 54 16.49 7.63 -29.07
CA ASP A 54 17.52 6.97 -29.88
C ASP A 54 17.74 5.48 -29.47
N LEU A 55 16.69 4.81 -28.98
CA LEU A 55 16.74 3.42 -28.48
C LEU A 55 16.92 2.36 -29.59
N ASP A 56 16.71 2.72 -30.85
CA ASP A 56 16.97 1.87 -32.00
C ASP A 56 18.47 1.52 -32.15
N SER A 57 19.35 2.31 -31.54
CA SER A 57 20.78 2.08 -31.48
C SER A 57 21.20 0.98 -30.49
N VAL A 58 20.31 0.56 -29.58
CA VAL A 58 20.58 -0.48 -28.59
C VAL A 58 20.75 -1.85 -29.28
N VAL A 59 21.79 -2.56 -28.86
CA VAL A 59 22.17 -3.89 -29.39
C VAL A 59 22.14 -4.98 -28.33
N LYS A 60 22.16 -4.63 -27.04
CA LYS A 60 22.12 -5.60 -25.95
C LYS A 60 21.34 -5.06 -24.76
N VAL A 61 20.57 -5.93 -24.12
CA VAL A 61 19.89 -5.67 -22.84
C VAL A 61 20.21 -6.79 -21.87
N ARG A 62 20.49 -6.44 -20.61
CA ARG A 62 20.75 -7.39 -19.53
C ARG A 62 20.00 -7.00 -18.26
N PHE A 63 19.68 -8.01 -17.49
CA PHE A 63 19.06 -7.95 -16.17
C PHE A 63 20.03 -8.65 -15.21
N GLY A 64 20.89 -7.87 -14.57
CA GLY A 64 22.08 -8.32 -13.86
C GLY A 64 23.06 -8.98 -14.84
N SER A 65 23.50 -10.20 -14.51
CA SER A 65 24.36 -11.02 -15.36
C SER A 65 23.61 -11.71 -16.52
N HIS A 66 22.27 -11.66 -16.54
CA HIS A 66 21.43 -12.43 -17.45
C HIS A 66 20.98 -11.61 -18.67
N ALA A 67 21.02 -12.20 -19.87
CA ALA A 67 20.73 -11.48 -21.12
C ALA A 67 19.24 -11.50 -21.47
N GLY A 68 18.65 -10.32 -21.68
CA GLY A 68 17.32 -10.16 -22.27
C GLY A 68 17.34 -10.31 -23.79
N THR A 69 16.19 -10.66 -24.38
CA THR A 69 16.04 -10.81 -25.82
C THR A 69 15.30 -9.60 -26.40
N ILE A 70 15.94 -8.80 -27.25
CA ILE A 70 15.25 -7.68 -27.93
C ILE A 70 14.27 -8.26 -28.97
N VAL A 71 12.98 -7.97 -28.80
CA VAL A 71 11.88 -8.39 -29.67
C VAL A 71 11.62 -7.36 -30.76
N GLU A 72 11.58 -6.08 -30.39
CA GLU A 72 11.31 -4.96 -31.30
C GLU A 72 12.07 -3.71 -30.83
N LYS A 73 12.47 -2.85 -31.77
CA LYS A 73 13.08 -1.56 -31.45
C LYS A 73 12.66 -0.46 -32.42
N THR A 74 12.33 0.70 -31.87
CA THR A 74 12.07 1.98 -32.56
C THR A 74 12.96 3.06 -31.95
N LEU A 75 12.90 4.28 -32.49
CA LEU A 75 13.67 5.42 -31.96
C LEU A 75 13.36 5.73 -30.50
N ASP A 76 12.14 5.46 -30.04
CA ASP A 76 11.62 5.86 -28.73
C ASP A 76 11.25 4.67 -27.82
N ARG A 77 11.30 3.44 -28.35
CA ARG A 77 10.84 2.24 -27.64
C ARG A 77 11.70 1.02 -27.94
N LEU A 78 11.95 0.21 -26.93
CA LEU A 78 12.62 -1.08 -27.01
C LEU A 78 11.79 -2.14 -26.30
N THR A 79 11.33 -3.16 -27.01
CA THR A 79 10.60 -4.30 -26.45
C THR A 79 11.56 -5.45 -26.24
N VAL A 80 11.63 -6.00 -25.03
CA VAL A 80 12.60 -7.00 -24.59
C VAL A 80 11.90 -8.13 -23.87
N THR A 81 12.29 -9.38 -24.09
CA THR A 81 11.87 -10.53 -23.29
C THR A 81 12.88 -10.80 -22.19
N THR A 82 12.42 -10.99 -20.94
CA THR A 82 13.29 -11.26 -19.79
C THR A 82 13.89 -12.67 -19.80
N PRO A 83 15.10 -12.85 -19.24
CA PRO A 83 15.72 -14.16 -19.08
C PRO A 83 15.10 -14.93 -17.91
N ALA A 84 15.17 -16.26 -17.98
CA ALA A 84 15.00 -17.11 -16.82
C ALA A 84 16.27 -17.05 -15.95
N VAL A 85 16.10 -17.05 -14.63
CA VAL A 85 17.18 -16.98 -13.63
C VAL A 85 16.96 -18.05 -12.55
N PRO A 86 18.00 -18.49 -11.83
CA PRO A 86 17.86 -19.56 -10.85
C PRO A 86 17.16 -19.12 -9.54
N GLU A 87 17.30 -17.84 -9.16
CA GLU A 87 16.87 -17.30 -7.85
C GLU A 87 16.35 -15.86 -8.01
N GLY A 88 15.48 -15.43 -7.09
CA GLY A 88 14.94 -14.07 -7.05
C GLY A 88 15.94 -13.05 -6.48
N GLY A 89 15.62 -11.76 -6.55
CA GLY A 89 16.44 -10.68 -6.00
C GLY A 89 16.55 -9.45 -6.90
N LEU A 90 17.26 -8.43 -6.44
CA LEU A 90 17.51 -7.23 -7.23
C LEU A 90 18.63 -7.46 -8.25
N ALA A 91 18.52 -6.79 -9.40
CA ALA A 91 19.45 -6.88 -10.50
C ALA A 91 19.55 -5.53 -11.24
N ASP A 92 20.69 -5.28 -11.87
CA ASP A 92 20.90 -4.07 -12.67
C ASP A 92 20.20 -4.19 -14.03
N LEU A 93 19.52 -3.14 -14.49
CA LEU A 93 19.11 -3.06 -15.89
C LEU A 93 20.24 -2.41 -16.70
N VAL A 94 20.82 -3.15 -17.66
CA VAL A 94 21.93 -2.67 -18.49
C VAL A 94 21.55 -2.69 -19.97
N LEU A 95 21.62 -1.53 -20.63
CA LEU A 95 21.43 -1.40 -22.08
C LEU A 95 22.74 -0.98 -22.72
N GLU A 96 23.07 -1.55 -23.88
CA GLU A 96 24.31 -1.25 -24.58
C GLU A 96 24.05 -0.98 -26.06
N SER A 97 24.67 0.09 -26.57
CA SER A 97 24.86 0.36 -27.99
C SER A 97 26.34 0.15 -28.35
N LYS A 98 26.72 0.45 -29.59
CA LYS A 98 28.15 0.37 -30.01
C LYS A 98 29.04 1.40 -29.31
N SER A 99 28.47 2.48 -28.77
CA SER A 99 29.21 3.64 -28.26
C SER A 99 28.79 4.08 -26.86
N HIS A 100 27.77 3.45 -26.27
CA HIS A 100 27.21 3.86 -24.99
C HIS A 100 26.65 2.68 -24.21
N THR A 101 26.81 2.72 -22.88
CA THR A 101 26.20 1.79 -21.94
C THR A 101 25.39 2.59 -20.92
N TYR A 102 24.15 2.22 -20.74
CA TYR A 102 23.27 2.71 -19.69
C TYR A 102 23.12 1.61 -18.63
N THR A 103 23.30 1.95 -17.36
CA THR A 103 23.13 1.04 -16.23
C THR A 103 22.20 1.70 -15.21
N ALA A 104 21.15 0.99 -14.82
CA ALA A 104 20.29 1.35 -13.69
C ALA A 104 20.50 0.31 -12.57
N PRO A 105 21.33 0.63 -11.55
CA PRO A 105 21.69 -0.32 -10.49
C PRO A 105 20.49 -0.71 -9.64
N GLY A 106 20.33 -2.01 -9.36
CA GLY A 106 19.24 -2.54 -8.52
C GLY A 106 17.82 -2.22 -9.03
N ALA A 107 17.70 -1.77 -10.27
CA ALA A 107 16.45 -1.22 -10.79
C ALA A 107 15.54 -2.27 -11.45
N TRP A 108 15.99 -3.54 -11.46
CA TRP A 108 15.24 -4.72 -11.87
C TRP A 108 15.06 -5.68 -10.70
N ARG A 109 13.89 -6.31 -10.56
CA ARG A 109 13.65 -7.34 -9.53
C ARG A 109 13.25 -8.68 -10.15
N PHE A 110 13.94 -9.76 -9.80
CA PHE A 110 13.47 -11.12 -10.07
C PHE A 110 12.62 -11.62 -8.90
N LEU A 111 11.36 -11.97 -9.16
CA LEU A 111 10.42 -12.58 -8.20
C LEU A 111 10.44 -14.11 -8.33
N GLY A 112 9.93 -14.83 -7.32
CA GLY A 112 9.79 -16.30 -7.32
C GLY A 112 9.00 -16.89 -8.50
N ARG A 113 8.75 -18.21 -8.49
CA ARG A 113 8.05 -18.89 -9.62
C ARG A 113 6.61 -18.42 -9.72
N ILE A 114 6.10 -18.36 -10.97
CA ILE A 114 4.70 -17.96 -11.27
C ILE A 114 3.65 -18.88 -10.64
N LEU A 115 4.03 -20.09 -10.20
CA LEU A 115 3.09 -21.03 -9.58
C LEU A 115 2.56 -20.57 -8.21
N ASP A 116 3.21 -19.58 -7.58
CA ASP A 116 2.79 -19.00 -6.29
C ASP A 116 1.86 -17.76 -6.45
N TYR A 117 1.63 -17.30 -7.68
CA TYR A 117 0.74 -16.17 -8.00
C TYR A 117 -0.03 -16.49 -9.29
N GLN A 118 -1.00 -17.40 -9.19
CA GLN A 118 -1.92 -17.62 -10.30
C GLN A 118 -2.96 -16.48 -10.34
N PRO A 119 -3.11 -15.74 -11.46
CA PRO A 119 -4.35 -15.01 -11.70
C PRO A 119 -5.47 -16.05 -11.81
N VAL A 120 -6.29 -16.15 -10.76
CA VAL A 120 -7.49 -16.99 -10.80
C VAL A 120 -8.41 -16.38 -11.84
N THR A 121 -8.37 -16.98 -13.04
CA THR A 121 -9.17 -16.66 -14.21
C THR A 121 -9.16 -15.17 -14.59
N THR A 122 -8.58 -14.87 -15.75
CA THR A 122 -9.19 -13.83 -16.59
C THR A 122 -10.65 -14.22 -16.82
N LEU A 123 -11.54 -13.74 -15.96
CA LEU A 123 -12.98 -13.82 -16.13
C LEU A 123 -13.24 -13.05 -17.41
N SER A 124 -13.35 -13.78 -18.52
CA SER A 124 -13.64 -13.16 -19.81
C SER A 124 -15.07 -12.65 -19.71
N VAL A 125 -15.20 -11.37 -19.43
CA VAL A 125 -16.46 -10.69 -19.67
C VAL A 125 -16.64 -10.72 -21.19
N ASP A 126 -17.55 -11.57 -21.65
CA ASP A 126 -17.93 -11.60 -23.06
C ASP A 126 -18.61 -10.24 -23.37
N ASP A 127 -18.27 -9.63 -24.53
CA ASP A 127 -18.89 -8.41 -25.09
C ASP A 127 -18.44 -7.03 -24.55
N LEU A 128 -17.13 -6.85 -24.28
CA LEU A 128 -16.58 -5.61 -23.73
C LEU A 128 -16.45 -4.48 -24.78
N ARG A 129 -17.27 -3.44 -24.62
CA ARG A 129 -17.06 -2.11 -25.21
C ARG A 129 -16.38 -1.22 -24.15
N PRO A 130 -15.45 -0.32 -24.53
CA PRO A 130 -14.93 0.67 -23.61
C PRO A 130 -16.08 1.53 -23.06
N LEU A 131 -16.17 1.63 -21.73
CA LEU A 131 -17.18 2.42 -21.02
C LEU A 131 -16.50 3.60 -20.33
N THR A 132 -17.09 4.79 -20.45
CA THR A 132 -16.70 5.97 -19.69
C THR A 132 -17.40 5.93 -18.34
N VAL A 133 -16.90 5.08 -17.44
CA VAL A 133 -17.47 4.88 -16.09
C VAL A 133 -17.42 6.17 -15.28
N ARG A 134 -18.54 6.52 -14.65
CA ARG A 134 -18.65 7.69 -13.75
C ARG A 134 -19.04 7.31 -12.32
N SER A 135 -19.81 6.24 -12.16
CA SER A 135 -20.21 5.73 -10.85
C SER A 135 -20.40 4.22 -10.88
N LEU A 136 -20.05 3.59 -9.77
CA LEU A 136 -20.19 2.17 -9.52
C LEU A 136 -20.99 1.99 -8.24
N LEU A 137 -21.86 0.98 -8.19
CA LEU A 137 -22.73 0.73 -7.04
C LEU A 137 -22.95 -0.77 -6.81
N THR A 138 -22.90 -1.17 -5.56
CA THR A 138 -23.35 -2.48 -5.04
C THR A 138 -24.53 -2.26 -4.11
N GLY A 139 -25.49 -3.18 -4.03
CA GLY A 139 -26.53 -3.07 -2.99
C GLY A 139 -27.85 -3.76 -3.25
N GLN A 140 -28.11 -4.25 -4.46
CA GLN A 140 -29.34 -5.04 -4.70
C GLN A 140 -29.04 -6.52 -4.55
N THR A 141 -29.63 -7.15 -3.54
CA THR A 141 -29.55 -8.59 -3.28
C THR A 141 -30.38 -9.36 -4.32
N ARG A 142 -29.74 -10.29 -5.01
CA ARG A 142 -30.36 -11.26 -5.91
C ARG A 142 -31.15 -12.28 -5.09
N SER A 143 -32.09 -12.96 -5.74
CA SER A 143 -32.85 -14.05 -5.13
C SER A 143 -31.98 -15.25 -4.68
N ASP A 144 -30.72 -15.32 -5.13
CA ASP A 144 -29.75 -16.34 -4.77
C ASP A 144 -28.80 -15.91 -3.63
N GLY A 145 -28.99 -14.72 -3.05
CA GLY A 145 -28.17 -14.19 -1.96
C GLY A 145 -26.99 -13.31 -2.40
N GLY A 146 -26.62 -13.29 -3.70
CA GLY A 146 -25.52 -12.47 -4.18
C GLY A 146 -25.92 -11.04 -4.54
N SER A 147 -24.98 -10.10 -4.63
CA SER A 147 -25.28 -8.71 -5.02
C SER A 147 -25.28 -8.51 -6.55
N TYR A 148 -26.08 -7.57 -7.05
CA TYR A 148 -25.90 -6.96 -8.38
C TYR A 148 -24.86 -5.85 -8.31
N TYR A 149 -24.08 -5.73 -9.38
CA TYR A 149 -23.11 -4.66 -9.59
C TYR A 149 -23.62 -3.73 -10.69
N TRP A 150 -23.69 -2.43 -10.41
CA TRP A 150 -24.23 -1.44 -11.33
C TRP A 150 -23.15 -0.47 -11.80
N ILE A 151 -23.21 -0.12 -13.07
CA ILE A 151 -22.27 0.80 -13.73
C ILE A 151 -23.08 1.91 -14.39
N ALA A 152 -22.90 3.14 -13.92
CA ALA A 152 -23.31 4.34 -14.65
C ALA A 152 -22.13 4.85 -15.49
N ALA A 153 -22.36 4.97 -16.79
CA ALA A 153 -21.38 5.44 -17.74
C ALA A 153 -22.01 6.44 -18.73
N ALA A 154 -21.16 7.12 -19.50
CA ALA A 154 -21.63 8.04 -20.54
C ALA A 154 -22.41 7.32 -21.66
N GLU A 155 -22.18 6.02 -21.82
CA GLU A 155 -22.78 5.17 -22.85
C GLU A 155 -24.10 4.53 -22.42
N GLY A 156 -24.36 4.45 -21.10
CA GLY A 156 -25.56 3.81 -20.58
C GLY A 156 -25.47 3.46 -19.09
N LEU A 157 -26.56 2.87 -18.62
CA LEU A 157 -26.64 2.13 -17.38
C LEU A 157 -26.47 0.64 -17.68
N PHE A 158 -25.56 0.01 -16.96
CA PHE A 158 -25.25 -1.41 -17.10
C PHE A 158 -25.32 -2.11 -15.76
N ARG A 159 -25.58 -3.41 -15.80
CA ARG A 159 -25.40 -4.29 -14.63
C ARG A 159 -24.48 -5.44 -14.96
N ILE A 160 -23.78 -5.95 -13.96
CA ILE A 160 -22.99 -7.16 -14.07
C ILE A 160 -23.74 -8.31 -13.41
N VAL A 161 -23.88 -9.41 -14.15
CA VAL A 161 -24.52 -10.63 -13.67
C VAL A 161 -23.61 -11.84 -13.91
N PRO A 162 -23.59 -12.82 -13.01
CA PRO A 162 -23.00 -14.12 -13.31
C PRO A 162 -23.87 -14.85 -14.33
N ASP A 163 -23.24 -15.63 -15.21
CA ASP A 163 -23.86 -16.58 -16.11
C ASP A 163 -23.94 -17.97 -15.46
N ASP A 164 -24.66 -18.90 -16.10
CA ASP A 164 -24.85 -20.27 -15.62
C ASP A 164 -23.54 -21.09 -15.51
N SER A 165 -22.41 -20.54 -15.95
CA SER A 165 -21.07 -21.15 -15.89
C SER A 165 -20.13 -20.49 -14.88
N GLY A 166 -20.62 -19.54 -14.07
CA GLY A 166 -19.81 -18.80 -13.11
C GLY A 166 -18.95 -17.70 -13.76
N ARG A 167 -19.20 -17.32 -15.02
CA ARG A 167 -18.56 -16.18 -15.68
C ARG A 167 -19.43 -14.95 -15.56
N PHE A 168 -18.84 -13.75 -15.49
CA PHE A 168 -19.62 -12.52 -15.40
C PHE A 168 -19.84 -11.89 -16.78
N ARG A 169 -21.05 -11.38 -17.03
CA ARG A 169 -21.39 -10.61 -18.23
C ARG A 169 -21.94 -9.24 -17.86
N ILE A 170 -21.65 -8.24 -18.68
CA ILE A 170 -22.22 -6.90 -18.57
C ILE A 170 -23.49 -6.85 -19.43
N GLU A 171 -24.62 -6.59 -18.79
CA GLU A 171 -25.91 -6.40 -19.44
C GLU A 171 -26.22 -4.90 -19.53
N THR A 172 -26.62 -4.43 -20.72
CA THR A 172 -27.16 -3.09 -20.88
C THR A 172 -28.57 -3.03 -20.28
N VAL A 173 -28.79 -2.12 -19.34
CA VAL A 173 -30.10 -1.91 -18.70
C VAL A 173 -30.84 -0.78 -19.39
N ALA A 174 -30.18 0.37 -19.57
CA ALA A 174 -30.75 1.51 -20.27
C ALA A 174 -29.68 2.25 -21.07
N PRO A 175 -29.94 2.64 -22.33
CA PRO A 175 -29.06 3.56 -23.04
C PRO A 175 -29.25 4.98 -22.50
N GLY A 176 -28.19 5.78 -22.48
CA GLY A 176 -28.26 7.18 -22.02
C GLY A 176 -26.96 7.63 -21.38
N ASP A 177 -26.85 8.93 -21.12
CA ASP A 177 -25.68 9.50 -20.45
C ASP A 177 -25.99 9.60 -18.94
N PHE A 178 -25.36 8.76 -18.12
CA PHE A 178 -25.58 8.72 -16.66
C PHE A 178 -24.41 9.36 -15.91
N ALA A 179 -24.71 10.10 -14.85
CA ALA A 179 -23.72 10.81 -14.02
C ALA A 179 -23.41 10.09 -12.71
N GLY A 180 -24.38 9.41 -12.10
CA GLY A 180 -24.23 8.87 -10.75
C GLY A 180 -25.23 7.79 -10.40
N LEU A 181 -24.89 7.02 -9.37
CA LEU A 181 -25.76 6.02 -8.74
C LEU A 181 -25.66 6.17 -7.22
N ALA A 182 -26.76 5.94 -6.52
CA ALA A 182 -26.80 5.80 -5.06
C ALA A 182 -27.71 4.64 -4.66
N ALA A 183 -27.37 3.95 -3.58
CA ALA A 183 -28.24 2.98 -2.91
C ALA A 183 -28.53 3.47 -1.49
N GLY A 184 -29.80 3.43 -1.11
CA GLY A 184 -30.27 3.81 0.22
C GLY A 184 -31.66 3.22 0.45
N ASP A 185 -32.06 3.06 1.70
CA ASP A 185 -33.41 2.63 2.10
C ASP A 185 -34.33 3.85 2.13
N PHE A 186 -34.79 4.31 0.95
CA PHE A 186 -35.46 5.61 0.81
C PHE A 186 -36.91 5.59 1.31
N ASP A 187 -37.52 4.41 1.45
CA ASP A 187 -38.87 4.25 1.99
C ASP A 187 -38.92 3.63 3.40
N GLY A 188 -37.77 3.26 3.96
CA GLY A 188 -37.61 2.77 5.33
C GLY A 188 -38.11 1.34 5.51
N ASP A 189 -38.13 0.53 4.45
CA ASP A 189 -38.63 -0.84 4.48
C ASP A 189 -37.56 -1.90 4.80
N GLY A 190 -36.31 -1.46 4.94
CA GLY A 190 -35.15 -2.29 5.22
C GLY A 190 -34.47 -2.85 3.96
N THR A 191 -34.97 -2.52 2.76
CA THR A 191 -34.40 -2.92 1.47
C THR A 191 -33.72 -1.72 0.81
N LEU A 192 -32.47 -1.88 0.39
CA LEU A 192 -31.79 -0.81 -0.36
C LEU A 192 -32.44 -0.60 -1.73
N ASP A 193 -32.95 0.59 -1.95
CA ASP A 193 -33.42 1.10 -3.24
C ASP A 193 -32.27 1.67 -4.07
N ARG A 194 -32.55 1.96 -5.35
CA ARG A 194 -31.55 2.57 -6.24
C ARG A 194 -32.03 3.91 -6.78
N LEU A 195 -31.19 4.92 -6.65
CA LEU A 195 -31.35 6.21 -7.33
C LEU A 195 -30.37 6.31 -8.50
N GLU A 196 -30.92 6.55 -9.70
CA GLU A 196 -30.21 6.69 -10.96
C GLU A 196 -30.18 8.15 -11.38
N LEU A 197 -28.99 8.72 -11.59
CA LEU A 197 -28.83 10.12 -11.97
C LEU A 197 -28.35 10.24 -13.42
N ALA A 198 -29.14 10.88 -14.27
CA ALA A 198 -28.75 11.22 -15.64
C ALA A 198 -27.77 12.41 -15.67
N ALA A 199 -26.96 12.51 -16.72
CA ALA A 199 -26.04 13.63 -16.92
C ALA A 199 -26.76 14.97 -17.17
N THR A 200 -28.06 14.93 -17.52
CA THR A 200 -28.94 16.10 -17.57
C THR A 200 -29.31 16.63 -16.19
N GLY A 201 -29.10 15.82 -15.14
CA GLY A 201 -29.46 16.08 -13.76
C GLY A 201 -30.84 15.57 -13.36
N ASP A 202 -31.51 14.82 -14.24
CA ASP A 202 -32.77 14.15 -13.93
C ASP A 202 -32.49 12.89 -13.10
N ALA A 203 -33.20 12.72 -11.99
CA ALA A 203 -33.12 11.53 -11.14
C ALA A 203 -34.27 10.56 -11.45
N THR A 204 -34.03 9.27 -11.25
CA THR A 204 -35.06 8.20 -11.27
C THR A 204 -34.83 7.31 -10.07
N ILE A 205 -35.91 6.94 -9.37
CA ILE A 205 -35.84 6.02 -8.23
C ILE A 205 -36.39 4.66 -8.65
N VAL A 206 -35.73 3.60 -8.22
CA VAL A 206 -36.12 2.22 -8.45
C VAL A 206 -36.31 1.56 -7.09
N TRP A 207 -37.59 1.31 -6.76
CA TRP A 207 -38.02 0.64 -5.54
C TRP A 207 -37.74 -0.85 -5.64
N ASN A 208 -36.84 -1.36 -4.81
CA ASN A 208 -36.31 -2.72 -4.94
C ASN A 208 -37.06 -3.75 -4.09
N SER A 209 -37.93 -3.32 -3.19
CA SER A 209 -38.80 -4.19 -2.38
C SER A 209 -39.97 -4.80 -3.15
N GLU A 210 -40.29 -4.28 -4.35
CA GLU A 210 -41.35 -4.81 -5.20
C GLU A 210 -40.85 -5.93 -6.14
N ASN A 211 -41.69 -6.96 -6.39
CA ASN A 211 -41.40 -8.02 -7.35
C ASN A 211 -42.44 -8.06 -8.50
N PRO A 212 -42.08 -7.61 -9.72
CA PRO A 212 -40.77 -7.09 -10.13
C PRO A 212 -40.51 -5.66 -9.60
N PRO A 213 -39.23 -5.21 -9.54
CA PRO A 213 -38.89 -3.87 -9.08
C PRO A 213 -39.64 -2.79 -9.87
N GLN A 214 -40.11 -1.75 -9.17
CA GLN A 214 -40.84 -0.64 -9.79
C GLN A 214 -39.94 0.58 -9.99
N SER A 215 -39.85 1.04 -11.23
CA SER A 215 -39.19 2.31 -11.57
C SER A 215 -40.19 3.45 -11.55
N VAL A 216 -39.92 4.47 -10.75
CA VAL A 216 -40.72 5.69 -10.64
C VAL A 216 -39.83 6.87 -10.98
N THR A 217 -40.28 7.72 -11.90
CA THR A 217 -39.60 8.98 -12.18
C THR A 217 -39.54 9.80 -10.90
N ALA A 218 -38.34 10.27 -10.52
CA ALA A 218 -38.19 11.05 -9.31
C ALA A 218 -39.01 12.35 -9.39
N PRO A 219 -39.47 12.89 -8.26
CA PRO A 219 -40.17 14.17 -8.24
C PRO A 219 -39.33 15.29 -8.89
N GLU A 220 -39.99 16.31 -9.48
CA GLU A 220 -39.31 17.48 -10.07
C GLU A 220 -38.37 18.20 -9.07
N THR A 221 -38.58 18.01 -7.76
CA THR A 221 -37.72 18.55 -6.70
C THR A 221 -36.28 18.01 -6.77
N LEU A 222 -36.07 16.84 -7.37
CA LEU A 222 -34.75 16.21 -7.56
C LEU A 222 -34.15 16.51 -8.95
N ALA A 223 -34.59 17.56 -9.64
CA ALA A 223 -34.05 17.94 -10.94
C ALA A 223 -32.76 18.77 -10.82
N GLY A 224 -31.87 18.62 -11.81
CA GLY A 224 -30.63 19.40 -11.94
C GLY A 224 -29.52 19.00 -10.97
N LEU A 225 -29.53 17.77 -10.47
CA LEU A 225 -28.52 17.26 -9.55
C LEU A 225 -27.26 16.80 -10.32
N ALA A 226 -26.08 17.05 -9.77
CA ALA A 226 -24.78 16.64 -10.32
C ALA A 226 -24.27 15.35 -9.68
N TRP A 227 -24.57 15.16 -8.39
CA TRP A 227 -24.27 13.98 -7.60
C TRP A 227 -25.22 13.94 -6.40
N VAL A 228 -25.42 12.75 -5.83
CA VAL A 228 -26.22 12.50 -4.63
C VAL A 228 -25.50 11.51 -3.74
N LYS A 229 -25.72 11.57 -2.43
CA LYS A 229 -25.42 10.50 -1.47
C LYS A 229 -26.61 10.32 -0.52
N PRO A 230 -26.96 9.08 -0.15
CA PRO A 230 -27.94 8.81 0.90
C PRO A 230 -27.35 9.12 2.28
N MET A 231 -28.22 9.49 3.22
CA MET A 231 -27.93 9.59 4.65
C MET A 231 -29.24 9.70 5.41
N ASP A 232 -29.37 9.14 6.61
CA ASP A 232 -30.45 9.53 7.51
C ASP A 232 -30.00 10.73 8.36
N CYS A 233 -30.50 11.93 8.08
CA CYS A 233 -30.14 13.13 8.85
C CYS A 233 -31.20 13.54 9.87
N ASN A 234 -32.39 12.93 9.84
CA ASN A 234 -33.49 13.27 10.75
C ASN A 234 -33.84 12.13 11.74
N GLY A 235 -33.16 10.98 11.62
CA GLY A 235 -33.29 9.83 12.50
C GLY A 235 -34.62 9.08 12.36
N ASP A 236 -35.36 9.24 11.25
CA ASP A 236 -36.63 8.54 11.02
C ASP A 236 -36.46 7.13 10.46
N GLY A 237 -35.22 6.73 10.14
CA GLY A 237 -34.87 5.41 9.63
C GLY A 237 -35.07 5.24 8.12
N ALA A 238 -35.54 6.27 7.40
CA ALA A 238 -35.50 6.32 5.95
C ALA A 238 -34.34 7.21 5.49
N ASP A 239 -33.64 6.81 4.44
CA ASP A 239 -32.53 7.58 3.92
C ASP A 239 -33.01 8.88 3.25
N ASP A 240 -32.50 10.01 3.75
CA ASP A 240 -32.55 11.32 3.12
C ASP A 240 -31.45 11.46 2.05
N LEU A 241 -31.38 12.63 1.39
CA LEU A 241 -30.38 12.90 0.35
C LEU A 241 -29.57 14.15 0.64
N ILE A 242 -28.25 14.01 0.50
CA ILE A 242 -27.32 15.12 0.30
C ILE A 242 -26.90 15.17 -1.16
N ALA A 243 -26.97 16.35 -1.78
CA ALA A 243 -26.74 16.49 -3.21
C ALA A 243 -25.99 17.77 -3.58
N GLY A 244 -25.33 17.76 -4.73
CA GLY A 244 -24.79 18.96 -5.36
C GLY A 244 -25.54 19.30 -6.64
N LEU A 245 -25.79 20.57 -6.91
CA LEU A 245 -26.45 20.99 -8.17
C LEU A 245 -25.49 21.07 -9.35
N ILE A 246 -26.01 20.84 -10.57
CA ILE A 246 -25.30 21.12 -11.81
C ILE A 246 -25.10 22.64 -11.95
N THR A 247 -23.84 23.05 -12.01
CA THR A 247 -23.42 24.42 -12.27
C THR A 247 -22.26 24.46 -13.25
N THR A 248 -21.98 25.64 -13.82
CA THR A 248 -20.79 25.88 -14.66
C THR A 248 -19.49 25.96 -13.86
N THR A 249 -19.57 26.05 -12.53
CA THR A 249 -18.42 26.10 -11.63
C THR A 249 -18.01 24.71 -11.17
N ALA A 250 -16.74 24.52 -10.79
CA ALA A 250 -16.26 23.25 -10.23
C ALA A 250 -16.92 22.95 -8.88
N ALA A 251 -17.05 23.95 -8.00
CA ALA A 251 -17.80 23.81 -6.75
C ALA A 251 -19.31 23.83 -7.02
N LYS A 252 -20.04 22.93 -6.37
CA LYS A 252 -21.48 22.73 -6.52
C LYS A 252 -22.21 23.22 -5.26
N PRO A 253 -23.32 23.98 -5.39
CA PRO A 253 -24.17 24.32 -4.26
C PRO A 253 -24.76 23.06 -3.62
N LEU A 254 -24.60 22.93 -2.31
CA LEU A 254 -25.18 21.85 -1.52
C LEU A 254 -26.71 21.93 -1.50
N ARG A 255 -27.37 20.79 -1.50
CA ARG A 255 -28.79 20.60 -1.23
C ARG A 255 -28.98 19.45 -0.24
N ILE A 256 -29.96 19.60 0.64
CA ILE A 256 -30.43 18.55 1.56
C ILE A 256 -31.90 18.31 1.23
N PHE A 257 -32.27 17.05 1.03
CA PHE A 257 -33.65 16.66 0.82
C PHE A 257 -34.04 15.63 1.86
N THR A 258 -35.14 15.86 2.57
CA THR A 258 -35.70 14.82 3.44
C THR A 258 -36.68 13.95 2.67
N GLY A 259 -36.54 12.64 2.79
CA GLY A 259 -37.42 11.63 2.21
C GLY A 259 -38.72 11.49 2.99
N SER A 260 -39.66 10.72 2.43
CA SER A 260 -40.82 10.24 3.13
C SER A 260 -41.16 8.82 2.65
N PRO A 261 -41.83 7.99 3.47
CA PRO A 261 -42.10 6.58 3.13
C PRO A 261 -42.96 6.36 1.86
N ASP A 262 -43.55 7.42 1.29
CA ASP A 262 -44.26 7.39 0.01
C ASP A 262 -43.37 7.77 -1.19
N GLY A 263 -42.06 7.88 -0.98
CA GLY A 263 -41.06 8.16 -2.00
C GLY A 263 -41.02 9.62 -2.46
N GLN A 264 -41.50 10.55 -1.63
CA GLN A 264 -41.40 11.98 -1.91
C GLN A 264 -40.18 12.60 -1.22
N PHE A 265 -39.61 13.62 -1.86
CA PHE A 265 -38.45 14.35 -1.35
C PHE A 265 -38.77 15.83 -1.24
N THR A 266 -38.52 16.40 -0.05
CA THR A 266 -38.69 17.82 0.23
C THR A 266 -37.33 18.49 0.36
N ASP A 267 -37.08 19.56 -0.41
CA ASP A 267 -35.86 20.37 -0.25
C ASP A 267 -35.90 21.08 1.10
N ARG A 268 -34.96 20.72 1.97
CA ARG A 268 -34.78 21.27 3.33
C ARG A 268 -33.55 22.17 3.43
N THR A 269 -32.91 22.51 2.32
CA THR A 269 -31.69 23.33 2.33
C THR A 269 -31.86 24.67 3.06
N PRO A 270 -32.97 25.41 2.91
CA PRO A 270 -33.18 26.68 3.63
C PRO A 270 -33.34 26.53 5.15
N GLU A 271 -33.82 25.38 5.61
CA GLU A 271 -33.93 25.04 7.03
C GLU A 271 -32.62 24.49 7.58
N ALA A 272 -31.91 23.70 6.77
CA ALA A 272 -30.62 23.09 7.10
C ALA A 272 -29.50 24.13 7.19
N PHE A 273 -29.54 25.17 6.35
CA PHE A 273 -28.55 26.25 6.31
C PHE A 273 -29.24 27.62 6.29
N PRO A 274 -28.74 28.64 7.04
CA PRO A 274 -29.43 29.92 7.24
C PRO A 274 -29.80 30.76 5.99
N LEU A 275 -29.40 30.39 4.77
CA LEU A 275 -29.71 31.09 3.51
C LEU A 275 -29.69 30.15 2.28
N GLU A 276 -28.50 29.69 1.89
CA GLU A 276 -28.23 28.75 0.81
C GLU A 276 -27.14 27.78 1.30
N GLY A 277 -27.18 26.54 0.80
CA GLY A 277 -26.14 25.55 1.09
C GLY A 277 -24.76 26.01 0.59
N PRO A 278 -23.67 25.67 1.30
CA PRO A 278 -22.32 26.02 0.89
C PRO A 278 -21.98 25.43 -0.49
N SER A 279 -21.07 26.09 -1.22
CA SER A 279 -20.49 25.49 -2.42
C SER A 279 -19.34 24.57 -2.03
N LEU A 280 -19.38 23.32 -2.48
CA LEU A 280 -18.39 22.29 -2.14
C LEU A 280 -17.83 21.59 -3.39
N TYR A 281 -16.67 20.97 -3.22
CA TYR A 281 -16.13 19.98 -4.15
C TYR A 281 -16.61 18.58 -3.76
N GLY A 282 -16.52 18.22 -2.47
CA GLY A 282 -16.88 16.89 -1.96
C GLY A 282 -17.39 16.94 -0.53
N VAL A 283 -18.02 15.84 -0.12
CA VAL A 283 -18.61 15.64 1.20
C VAL A 283 -18.33 14.24 1.72
N ALA A 284 -17.98 14.15 3.01
CA ALA A 284 -18.03 12.94 3.81
C ALA A 284 -19.12 13.11 4.87
N ALA A 285 -19.96 12.10 5.04
CA ALA A 285 -21.05 12.09 5.99
C ALA A 285 -20.80 10.93 6.97
N ALA A 286 -20.79 11.22 8.26
CA ALA A 286 -20.55 10.28 9.35
C ALA A 286 -20.88 10.96 10.68
N ASP A 287 -21.00 10.21 11.77
CA ASP A 287 -21.08 10.77 13.12
C ASP A 287 -19.67 11.25 13.56
N PHE A 288 -19.49 12.56 13.69
CA PHE A 288 -18.20 13.17 14.05
C PHE A 288 -18.16 13.68 15.49
N ASP A 289 -19.25 13.74 16.23
CA ASP A 289 -19.23 14.15 17.64
C ASP A 289 -19.71 13.07 18.64
N GLY A 290 -20.09 11.91 18.12
CA GLY A 290 -20.44 10.71 18.86
C GLY A 290 -21.88 10.70 19.38
N ASP A 291 -22.76 11.53 18.81
CA ASP A 291 -24.16 11.62 19.21
C ASP A 291 -25.12 10.74 18.39
N MET A 292 -24.57 9.99 17.43
CA MET A 292 -25.26 9.09 16.48
C MET A 292 -26.04 9.79 15.37
N ASP A 293 -25.98 11.11 15.26
CA ASP A 293 -26.55 11.83 14.14
C ASP A 293 -25.53 11.99 13.01
N THR A 294 -25.99 11.95 11.75
CA THR A 294 -25.08 12.08 10.60
C THR A 294 -24.59 13.53 10.45
N ASP A 295 -23.30 13.76 10.70
CA ASP A 295 -22.60 15.04 10.49
C ASP A 295 -21.97 15.16 9.10
N LEU A 296 -21.50 16.36 8.74
CA LEU A 296 -20.94 16.64 7.42
C LEU A 296 -19.55 17.29 7.48
N PHE A 297 -18.58 16.63 6.85
CA PHE A 297 -17.30 17.22 6.47
C PHE A 297 -17.31 17.63 5.00
N LEU A 298 -17.04 18.90 4.71
CA LEU A 298 -17.07 19.48 3.36
C LEU A 298 -15.69 19.98 2.93
N THR A 299 -15.27 19.63 1.72
CA THR A 299 -14.17 20.30 1.03
C THR A 299 -14.73 21.49 0.23
N THR A 300 -14.32 22.71 0.57
CA THR A 300 -14.86 23.93 -0.09
C THR A 300 -13.76 24.79 -0.72
N PRO A 301 -14.10 25.69 -1.66
CA PRO A 301 -13.14 26.66 -2.21
C PRO A 301 -12.52 27.59 -1.15
N GLN A 302 -13.12 27.72 0.02
CA GLN A 302 -12.67 28.58 1.11
C GLN A 302 -11.93 27.82 2.22
N GLY A 303 -11.73 26.51 2.05
CA GLY A 303 -11.15 25.62 3.06
C GLY A 303 -12.11 24.52 3.49
N PRO A 304 -11.63 23.52 4.26
CA PRO A 304 -12.46 22.47 4.82
C PRO A 304 -13.43 23.04 5.86
N ARG A 305 -14.64 22.47 5.96
CA ARG A 305 -15.67 22.88 6.94
C ARG A 305 -16.30 21.64 7.54
N LEU A 306 -16.58 21.67 8.84
CA LEU A 306 -17.29 20.62 9.56
C LEU A 306 -18.61 21.19 10.07
N PHE A 307 -19.68 20.45 9.87
CA PHE A 307 -21.03 20.80 10.28
C PHE A 307 -21.60 19.66 11.11
N LEU A 308 -22.06 19.99 12.31
CA LEU A 308 -22.66 19.06 13.25
C LEU A 308 -24.18 19.13 13.11
N ASN A 309 -24.83 17.98 12.98
CA ASN A 309 -26.27 17.84 12.90
C ASN A 309 -26.90 17.90 14.31
N ASP A 310 -28.19 18.19 14.40
CA ASP A 310 -28.96 18.14 15.65
C ASP A 310 -30.02 17.03 15.66
N GLY A 311 -29.84 16.05 14.76
CA GLY A 311 -30.77 14.95 14.51
C GLY A 311 -32.05 15.35 13.78
N ASN A 312 -32.15 16.56 13.23
CA ASN A 312 -33.32 17.02 12.46
C ASN A 312 -32.93 17.65 11.11
N CYS A 313 -31.79 17.24 10.55
CA CYS A 313 -31.16 17.82 9.37
C CYS A 313 -30.86 19.33 9.51
N ALA A 314 -30.66 19.83 10.72
CA ALA A 314 -30.24 21.20 10.96
C ALA A 314 -28.77 21.24 11.40
N PHE A 315 -27.95 21.96 10.62
CA PHE A 315 -26.51 21.86 10.72
C PHE A 315 -25.89 23.11 11.32
N LEU A 316 -25.12 22.94 12.39
CA LEU A 316 -24.30 23.99 12.99
C LEU A 316 -22.84 23.81 12.58
N GLU A 317 -22.20 24.87 12.09
CA GLU A 317 -20.77 24.80 11.78
C GLU A 317 -19.95 24.66 13.08
N ALA A 318 -19.07 23.65 13.10
CA ALA A 318 -18.15 23.42 14.19
C ALA A 318 -17.14 24.57 14.34
N ALA A 319 -16.49 24.65 15.50
CA ALA A 319 -15.46 25.65 15.72
C ALA A 319 -14.30 25.49 14.72
N VAL A 320 -13.75 26.60 14.21
CA VAL A 320 -12.62 26.59 13.25
C VAL A 320 -11.40 25.81 13.78
N ALA A 321 -11.25 25.69 15.10
CA ALA A 321 -10.16 24.93 15.72
C ALA A 321 -10.38 23.40 15.71
N ALA A 322 -11.56 22.91 15.32
CA ALA A 322 -11.87 21.49 15.20
C ALA A 322 -11.16 20.84 14.01
N LEU A 323 -10.74 21.63 13.01
CA LEU A 323 -10.05 21.13 11.81
C LEU A 323 -8.64 21.71 11.67
N PRO A 324 -7.69 20.94 11.09
CA PRO A 324 -6.42 21.48 10.64
C PRO A 324 -6.61 22.66 9.68
N ARG A 325 -5.73 23.67 9.81
CA ARG A 325 -5.81 24.88 8.97
C ARG A 325 -5.32 24.59 7.55
N GLU A 326 -6.24 24.62 6.61
CA GLU A 326 -5.97 24.51 5.17
C GLU A 326 -6.65 25.64 4.40
N THR A 327 -6.05 26.04 3.28
CA THR A 327 -6.58 27.16 2.47
C THR A 327 -7.57 26.72 1.40
N ALA A 328 -7.38 25.53 0.83
CA ALA A 328 -8.31 24.86 -0.09
C ALA A 328 -7.91 23.39 -0.27
N ILE A 329 -8.90 22.53 -0.48
CA ILE A 329 -8.71 21.11 -0.85
C ILE A 329 -9.65 20.81 -2.02
N PHE A 330 -9.12 20.28 -3.12
CA PHE A 330 -9.84 20.20 -4.41
C PHE A 330 -10.33 18.80 -4.76
N THR A 331 -10.70 18.00 -3.76
CA THR A 331 -11.26 16.66 -3.98
C THR A 331 -12.77 16.63 -3.87
N THR A 332 -13.38 15.74 -4.65
CA THR A 332 -14.81 15.45 -4.63
C THR A 332 -15.16 14.24 -3.75
N GLN A 333 -14.17 13.52 -3.21
CA GLN A 333 -14.37 12.24 -2.51
C GLN A 333 -13.56 12.14 -1.21
N PRO A 334 -13.76 13.03 -0.22
CA PRO A 334 -13.32 12.72 1.13
C PRO A 334 -14.12 11.51 1.66
N VAL A 335 -13.49 10.70 2.51
CA VAL A 335 -14.09 9.52 3.14
C VAL A 335 -13.89 9.60 4.64
N ALA A 336 -14.95 9.27 5.38
CA ALA A 336 -14.91 9.10 6.83
C ALA A 336 -14.82 7.59 7.15
N VAL A 337 -13.91 7.22 8.04
CA VAL A 337 -13.64 5.83 8.42
C VAL A 337 -12.84 5.82 9.72
N ASP A 338 -13.11 4.88 10.62
CA ASP A 338 -12.28 4.62 11.80
C ASP A 338 -11.01 3.86 11.38
N LEU A 339 -9.85 4.52 11.37
CA LEU A 339 -8.59 3.94 10.87
C LEU A 339 -7.77 3.27 11.96
N ASP A 340 -7.94 3.63 13.23
CA ASP A 340 -7.16 3.08 14.36
C ASP A 340 -7.98 2.24 15.34
N GLY A 341 -9.26 2.00 15.05
CA GLY A 341 -10.16 1.15 15.82
C GLY A 341 -10.60 1.79 17.14
N ASP A 342 -10.50 3.12 17.24
CA ASP A 342 -10.83 3.85 18.47
C ASP A 342 -12.30 4.27 18.57
N THR A 343 -13.12 3.87 17.59
CA THR A 343 -14.55 4.14 17.37
C THR A 343 -14.91 5.57 16.99
N ARG A 344 -13.93 6.46 16.82
CA ARG A 344 -14.13 7.79 16.25
C ARG A 344 -13.86 7.77 14.75
N MET A 345 -14.55 8.64 14.03
CA MET A 345 -14.42 8.72 12.58
C MET A 345 -13.23 9.59 12.21
N ASP A 346 -12.24 9.00 11.54
CA ASP A 346 -11.14 9.72 10.91
C ASP A 346 -11.51 10.14 9.49
N LEU A 347 -10.65 10.97 8.89
CA LEU A 347 -10.84 11.49 7.55
C LEU A 347 -9.67 11.12 6.64
N VAL A 348 -10.00 10.44 5.54
CA VAL A 348 -9.10 10.24 4.39
C VAL A 348 -9.51 11.22 3.30
N ILE A 349 -8.61 12.14 2.96
CA ILE A 349 -8.89 13.22 2.02
C ILE A 349 -7.91 13.14 0.85
N PRO A 350 -8.29 12.51 -0.27
CA PRO A 350 -7.51 12.52 -1.51
C PRO A 350 -7.20 13.94 -1.94
N ASP A 351 -6.01 14.18 -2.48
CA ASP A 351 -5.70 15.44 -3.15
C ASP A 351 -4.51 15.23 -4.08
N ALA A 352 -4.56 15.89 -5.25
CA ALA A 352 -3.57 15.71 -6.30
C ALA A 352 -2.15 16.11 -5.87
N LEU A 353 -2.02 16.95 -4.84
CA LEU A 353 -0.73 17.33 -4.26
C LEU A 353 -0.31 16.36 -3.15
N ARG A 354 -1.21 16.04 -2.20
CA ARG A 354 -0.95 15.15 -1.07
C ARG A 354 -2.25 14.65 -0.45
N THR A 355 -2.43 13.33 -0.42
CA THR A 355 -3.50 12.67 0.35
C THR A 355 -3.33 12.96 1.83
N ARG A 356 -4.41 13.37 2.50
CA ARG A 356 -4.38 13.69 3.93
C ARG A 356 -5.06 12.59 4.75
N LEU A 357 -4.45 12.28 5.90
CA LEU A 357 -5.04 11.46 6.96
C LEU A 357 -5.20 12.32 8.20
N TRP A 358 -6.44 12.64 8.53
CA TRP A 358 -6.76 13.43 9.71
C TRP A 358 -7.45 12.55 10.73
N TYR A 359 -6.79 12.35 11.86
CA TYR A 359 -7.30 11.51 12.93
C TYR A 359 -8.09 12.32 13.93
N GLN A 360 -9.22 11.79 14.38
CA GLN A 360 -10.05 12.44 15.38
C GLN A 360 -9.56 12.14 16.79
N ARG A 361 -9.20 13.19 17.51
CA ARG A 361 -8.81 13.08 18.92
C ARG A 361 -10.05 12.93 19.80
N ALA A 362 -9.84 12.43 21.02
CA ALA A 362 -10.89 12.29 22.04
C ALA A 362 -11.60 13.61 22.44
N ASP A 363 -11.07 14.79 22.06
CA ASP A 363 -11.74 16.08 22.26
C ASP A 363 -12.61 16.52 21.06
N GLY A 364 -12.78 15.66 20.05
CA GLY A 364 -13.54 15.90 18.82
C GLY A 364 -12.78 16.70 17.75
N ALA A 365 -11.57 17.18 18.05
CA ALA A 365 -10.77 17.92 17.08
C ALA A 365 -9.88 16.97 16.26
N PHE A 366 -9.67 17.34 15.00
CA PHE A 366 -8.86 16.58 14.05
C PHE A 366 -7.38 17.01 14.06
N GLU A 367 -6.48 16.04 13.91
CA GLU A 367 -5.04 16.23 13.81
C GLU A 367 -4.50 15.68 12.48
N ASP A 368 -3.63 16.45 11.79
CA ASP A 368 -2.99 16.00 10.55
C ASP A 368 -1.85 15.01 10.83
N GLN A 369 -2.10 13.73 10.57
CA GLN A 369 -1.15 12.62 10.72
C GLN A 369 -0.64 12.09 9.37
N SER A 370 -0.85 12.84 8.28
CA SER A 370 -0.56 12.37 6.92
C SER A 370 0.89 11.93 6.74
N LEU A 371 1.86 12.74 7.21
CA LEU A 371 3.28 12.46 6.98
C LEU A 371 3.81 11.29 7.84
N THR A 372 3.29 11.12 9.04
CA THR A 372 3.73 10.11 10.01
C THR A 372 3.13 8.74 9.74
N ARG A 373 1.92 8.69 9.19
CA ARG A 373 1.18 7.45 8.94
C ARG A 373 1.19 6.99 7.49
N LEU A 374 1.15 7.93 6.53
CA LEU A 374 1.03 7.63 5.09
C LEU A 374 2.27 8.06 4.29
N GLY A 375 3.05 9.02 4.80
CA GLY A 375 4.14 9.64 4.06
C GLY A 375 3.62 10.59 2.97
N SER A 376 4.38 10.71 1.87
CA SER A 376 4.09 11.65 0.79
C SER A 376 3.45 10.96 -0.42
N VAL A 377 2.20 10.53 -0.28
CA VAL A 377 1.40 9.95 -1.36
C VAL A 377 0.38 10.98 -1.88
N SER A 378 0.11 10.98 -3.19
CA SER A 378 -0.93 11.81 -3.81
C SER A 378 -1.94 10.94 -4.53
N SER A 379 -3.22 11.34 -4.44
CA SER A 379 -4.34 10.61 -5.02
C SER A 379 -5.46 11.55 -5.46
N VAL A 380 -6.28 11.10 -6.39
CA VAL A 380 -7.51 11.80 -6.84
C VAL A 380 -8.76 11.15 -6.26
N SER A 381 -8.68 9.90 -5.85
CA SER A 381 -9.74 9.16 -5.15
C SER A 381 -9.15 8.18 -4.14
N VAL A 382 -9.98 7.73 -3.22
CA VAL A 382 -9.68 6.66 -2.26
C VAL A 382 -10.85 5.68 -2.20
N GLN A 383 -10.54 4.41 -1.99
CA GLN A 383 -11.47 3.40 -1.53
C GLN A 383 -10.95 2.76 -0.25
N ILE A 384 -11.89 2.34 0.58
CA ILE A 384 -11.64 1.72 1.88
C ILE A 384 -12.11 0.28 1.79
N ALA A 385 -11.29 -0.65 2.26
CA ALA A 385 -11.61 -2.07 2.32
C ALA A 385 -10.70 -2.77 3.33
N ASP A 386 -11.05 -4.00 3.72
CA ASP A 386 -10.20 -4.89 4.52
C ASP A 386 -9.99 -6.19 3.70
N PRO A 387 -9.00 -6.21 2.78
CA PRO A 387 -8.75 -7.34 1.90
C PRO A 387 -8.08 -8.54 2.57
N ASP A 388 -7.31 -8.30 3.63
CA ASP A 388 -6.53 -9.30 4.34
C ASP A 388 -7.27 -9.86 5.56
N GLY A 389 -8.44 -9.31 5.89
CA GLY A 389 -9.35 -9.82 6.91
C GLY A 389 -8.89 -9.50 8.33
N ASP A 390 -8.03 -8.51 8.50
CA ASP A 390 -7.44 -8.17 9.79
C ASP A 390 -8.32 -7.23 10.65
N SER A 391 -9.52 -6.94 10.16
CA SER A 391 -10.53 -6.05 10.73
C SER A 391 -10.08 -4.58 10.84
N ARG A 392 -9.01 -4.18 10.15
CA ARG A 392 -8.60 -2.79 10.02
C ARG A 392 -8.85 -2.29 8.59
N PRO A 393 -9.32 -1.05 8.42
CA PRO A 393 -9.51 -0.52 7.08
C PRO A 393 -8.19 -0.15 6.40
N ASP A 394 -8.00 -0.68 5.19
CA ASP A 394 -6.92 -0.37 4.26
C ASP A 394 -7.32 0.69 3.22
N LEU A 395 -6.31 1.27 2.55
CA LEU A 395 -6.52 2.32 1.55
C LEU A 395 -6.14 1.87 0.14
N PHE A 396 -7.03 2.14 -0.79
CA PHE A 396 -6.82 1.99 -2.22
C PHE A 396 -6.87 3.35 -2.89
N LEU A 397 -5.72 3.88 -3.26
CA LEU A 397 -5.57 5.24 -3.78
C LEU A 397 -5.38 5.23 -5.29
N THR A 398 -6.23 5.93 -6.03
CA THR A 398 -6.01 6.18 -7.47
C THR A 398 -5.26 7.48 -7.64
N ARG A 399 -4.14 7.45 -8.36
CA ARG A 399 -3.37 8.65 -8.71
C ARG A 399 -3.94 9.36 -9.93
N ALA A 400 -3.50 10.61 -10.14
CA ALA A 400 -3.92 11.41 -11.30
C ALA A 400 -3.52 10.81 -12.66
N ASP A 401 -2.52 9.93 -12.70
CA ASP A 401 -2.11 9.17 -13.89
C ASP A 401 -2.90 7.86 -14.08
N GLY A 402 -3.90 7.59 -13.24
CA GLY A 402 -4.72 6.39 -13.25
C GLY A 402 -4.10 5.18 -12.55
N ARG A 403 -2.89 5.33 -11.97
CA ARG A 403 -2.25 4.23 -11.22
C ARG A 403 -2.95 4.02 -9.88
N LEU A 404 -3.30 2.77 -9.58
CA LEU A 404 -3.80 2.37 -8.27
C LEU A 404 -2.63 2.07 -7.32
N ILE A 405 -2.76 2.45 -6.06
CA ILE A 405 -1.85 2.10 -4.96
C ILE A 405 -2.69 1.39 -3.88
N TYR A 406 -2.24 0.24 -3.43
CA TYR A 406 -2.79 -0.45 -2.26
C TYR A 406 -1.88 -0.22 -1.05
N LEU A 407 -2.47 0.26 0.03
CA LEU A 407 -1.80 0.59 1.27
C LEU A 407 -2.45 -0.16 2.42
N ARG A 408 -1.68 -1.07 3.03
CA ARG A 408 -2.13 -1.86 4.17
C ARG A 408 -1.91 -1.10 5.47
N ASN A 409 -2.88 -1.15 6.36
CA ASN A 409 -2.90 -0.53 7.68
C ASN A 409 -2.31 -1.48 8.74
N ASP A 410 -1.31 -1.01 9.48
CA ASP A 410 -0.76 -1.77 10.60
C ASP A 410 -1.56 -1.54 11.90
N PRO A 411 -1.35 -2.35 12.95
CA PRO A 411 -2.03 -2.17 14.24
C PRO A 411 -1.76 -0.82 14.93
N ASP A 412 -0.73 -0.08 14.51
CA ASP A 412 -0.47 1.25 15.04
C ASP A 412 -1.27 2.33 14.27
N GLY A 413 -1.87 2.04 13.11
CA GLY A 413 -2.55 3.00 12.23
C GLY A 413 -1.63 3.58 11.12
N ARG A 414 -0.50 2.94 10.82
CA ARG A 414 0.42 3.33 9.73
C ARG A 414 0.18 2.52 8.47
N PHE A 415 0.40 3.17 7.33
CA PHE A 415 0.14 2.63 6.00
C PHE A 415 1.44 2.32 5.26
N TYR A 416 1.53 1.11 4.70
CA TYR A 416 2.65 0.67 3.88
C TYR A 416 2.20 0.28 2.48
N ASP A 417 3.02 0.55 1.47
CA ASP A 417 2.69 0.27 0.06
C ASP A 417 2.83 -1.23 -0.25
N TYR A 418 1.69 -1.90 -0.39
CA TYR A 418 1.55 -3.31 -0.78
C TYR A 418 1.13 -3.46 -2.24
N THR A 419 1.21 -2.41 -3.06
CA THR A 419 0.77 -2.44 -4.47
C THR A 419 1.45 -3.55 -5.26
N ALA A 420 2.74 -3.78 -5.01
CA ALA A 420 3.53 -4.78 -5.72
C ALA A 420 3.28 -6.23 -5.26
N SER A 421 2.81 -6.42 -4.02
CA SER A 421 2.49 -7.73 -3.44
C SER A 421 1.04 -8.15 -3.70
N ALA A 422 0.13 -7.20 -3.92
CA ALA A 422 -1.27 -7.51 -4.15
C ALA A 422 -1.69 -7.60 -5.64
N TRP A 423 -1.13 -6.81 -6.56
CA TRP A 423 -1.64 -6.75 -7.96
C TRP A 423 -0.62 -6.31 -9.03
N HIS A 424 -0.93 -6.59 -10.31
CA HIS A 424 -0.30 -5.95 -11.47
C HIS A 424 -0.98 -4.59 -11.77
N PRO A 425 -0.25 -3.46 -11.84
CA PRO A 425 -0.88 -2.15 -12.06
C PRO A 425 -1.39 -2.01 -13.50
N VAL A 426 -2.70 -1.98 -13.68
CA VAL A 426 -3.37 -1.50 -14.90
C VAL A 426 -3.87 -0.08 -14.63
N PRO A 427 -3.71 0.90 -15.54
CA PRO A 427 -4.33 2.22 -15.38
C PRO A 427 -5.86 2.10 -15.30
N THR A 428 -6.49 2.56 -14.21
CA THR A 428 -7.94 2.45 -13.98
C THR A 428 -8.65 3.81 -14.00
N SER A 429 -9.89 3.83 -14.52
CA SER A 429 -10.86 4.92 -14.40
C SER A 429 -11.81 4.74 -13.21
N GLY A 430 -11.78 3.57 -12.57
CA GLY A 430 -12.50 3.27 -11.34
C GLY A 430 -12.17 1.86 -10.82
N ALA A 431 -12.28 1.67 -9.51
CA ALA A 431 -12.25 0.38 -8.84
C ALA A 431 -13.55 0.20 -8.04
N LEU A 432 -13.88 -1.00 -7.59
CA LEU A 432 -14.97 -1.26 -6.67
C LEU A 432 -14.65 -2.53 -5.88
N PHE A 433 -14.83 -2.47 -4.57
CA PHE A 433 -14.70 -3.62 -3.67
C PHE A 433 -16.07 -4.16 -3.31
N SER A 434 -16.29 -5.48 -3.47
CA SER A 434 -17.42 -6.20 -2.89
C SER A 434 -17.24 -7.71 -3.08
N PRO A 435 -17.70 -8.56 -2.15
CA PRO A 435 -17.55 -10.00 -2.29
C PRO A 435 -18.45 -10.57 -3.40
N LEU A 436 -17.98 -11.59 -4.13
CA LEU A 436 -18.60 -12.08 -5.38
C LEU A 436 -20.06 -12.58 -5.22
N ASP A 437 -20.41 -13.07 -4.04
CA ASP A 437 -21.62 -13.80 -3.71
C ASP A 437 -22.38 -13.25 -2.50
N GLY A 438 -22.16 -11.97 -2.14
CA GLY A 438 -22.89 -11.30 -1.06
C GLY A 438 -22.00 -11.01 0.14
N ALA A 439 -22.56 -10.83 1.34
CA ALA A 439 -21.78 -10.52 2.55
C ALA A 439 -20.83 -11.65 3.00
N ASP A 440 -21.08 -12.89 2.55
CA ASP A 440 -20.37 -14.10 3.00
C ASP A 440 -19.33 -14.61 1.97
N GLY A 441 -19.07 -13.84 0.91
CA GLY A 441 -18.22 -14.22 -0.21
C GLY A 441 -16.73 -13.90 -0.05
N PRO A 442 -15.83 -14.49 -0.87
CA PRO A 442 -14.45 -14.04 -0.90
C PRO A 442 -14.38 -12.59 -1.44
N PRO A 443 -13.56 -11.73 -0.82
CA PRO A 443 -13.45 -10.33 -1.21
C PRO A 443 -13.02 -10.21 -2.68
N ALA A 444 -13.80 -9.47 -3.46
CA ALA A 444 -13.54 -9.29 -4.88
C ALA A 444 -13.54 -7.83 -5.32
N TRP A 445 -12.80 -7.61 -6.39
CA TRP A 445 -12.34 -6.34 -6.88
C TRP A 445 -12.72 -6.22 -8.34
N TRP A 446 -13.40 -5.14 -8.68
CA TRP A 446 -13.78 -4.82 -10.04
C TRP A 446 -12.98 -3.60 -10.50
N PHE A 447 -12.09 -3.78 -11.45
CA PHE A 447 -11.32 -2.70 -12.04
C PHE A 447 -11.86 -2.35 -13.42
N PHE A 448 -11.97 -1.06 -13.71
CA PHE A 448 -12.37 -0.54 -15.01
C PHE A 448 -11.19 0.25 -15.59
N PRO A 449 -10.40 -0.29 -16.53
CA PRO A 449 -9.26 0.42 -17.07
C PRO A 449 -9.63 1.66 -17.89
N ALA A 450 -8.84 2.73 -17.80
CA ALA A 450 -9.04 3.94 -18.61
C ALA A 450 -8.82 3.69 -20.13
N THR A 451 -8.01 2.67 -20.45
CA THR A 451 -7.82 2.14 -21.81
C THR A 451 -7.74 0.61 -21.73
N GLY A 452 -8.87 -0.07 -21.57
CA GLY A 452 -8.86 -1.52 -21.49
C GLY A 452 -10.15 -2.15 -20.99
N TYR A 453 -10.09 -3.47 -20.86
CA TYR A 453 -11.17 -4.38 -20.48
C TYR A 453 -11.37 -4.39 -18.95
N PRO A 454 -12.60 -4.29 -18.42
CA PRO A 454 -12.86 -4.49 -17.00
C PRO A 454 -12.26 -5.81 -16.52
N ALA A 455 -11.54 -5.78 -15.40
CA ALA A 455 -10.90 -6.95 -14.82
C ALA A 455 -11.50 -7.20 -13.43
N VAL A 456 -11.91 -8.43 -13.17
CA VAL A 456 -12.33 -8.88 -11.84
C VAL A 456 -11.16 -9.59 -11.21
N TYR A 457 -10.82 -9.21 -9.99
CA TYR A 457 -9.87 -9.98 -9.20
C TYR A 457 -10.53 -10.41 -7.91
N VAL A 458 -10.31 -11.65 -7.53
CA VAL A 458 -10.76 -12.20 -6.26
C VAL A 458 -9.51 -12.32 -5.42
N HIS A 459 -9.47 -11.66 -4.26
CA HIS A 459 -8.48 -12.02 -3.27
C HIS A 459 -8.91 -13.39 -2.76
N GLN A 460 -8.05 -14.40 -2.89
CA GLN A 460 -8.32 -15.67 -2.23
C GLN A 460 -8.27 -15.39 -0.73
N SER A 461 -9.44 -15.17 -0.11
CA SER A 461 -9.54 -15.33 1.32
C SER A 461 -9.08 -16.74 1.65
N GLN A 462 -8.25 -16.83 2.68
CA GLN A 462 -7.86 -18.00 3.43
C GLN A 462 -8.96 -19.10 3.46
N THR A 463 -8.99 -20.01 2.49
CA THR A 463 -9.79 -21.26 2.57
C THR A 463 -8.96 -22.44 3.06
N ASP A 464 -7.65 -22.23 3.13
CA ASP A 464 -6.68 -23.17 3.66
C ASP A 464 -6.26 -22.55 5.01
N ASP A 465 -7.07 -22.81 6.05
CA ASP A 465 -6.78 -22.66 7.49
C ASP A 465 -7.27 -23.99 8.10
N PHE A 466 -6.43 -25.01 7.95
CA PHE A 466 -6.79 -26.40 8.19
C PHE A 466 -7.04 -26.69 9.67
N ASP A 467 -6.41 -25.95 10.57
CA ASP A 467 -6.54 -26.13 12.01
C ASP A 467 -7.45 -25.10 12.72
N GLY A 468 -7.90 -24.08 12.00
CA GLY A 468 -8.92 -23.12 12.41
C GLY A 468 -8.41 -22.08 13.41
N ASP A 469 -7.13 -21.74 13.35
CA ASP A 469 -6.47 -20.83 14.29
C ASP A 469 -6.50 -19.36 13.86
N GLY A 470 -6.99 -19.08 12.65
CA GLY A 470 -7.08 -17.74 12.07
C GLY A 470 -5.87 -17.32 11.25
N VAL A 471 -4.92 -18.21 10.99
CA VAL A 471 -3.77 -18.04 10.09
C VAL A 471 -3.94 -18.99 8.91
N SER A 472 -3.70 -18.52 7.67
CA SER A 472 -3.81 -19.42 6.51
C SER A 472 -2.64 -20.39 6.44
N ASP A 473 -2.86 -21.64 6.04
CA ASP A 473 -1.87 -22.70 5.75
C ASP A 473 -0.66 -22.24 4.92
N THR A 474 -0.83 -21.21 4.08
CA THR A 474 0.25 -20.64 3.26
C THR A 474 1.17 -19.67 4.00
N LEU A 475 0.70 -19.15 5.14
CA LEU A 475 1.38 -18.23 6.07
C LEU A 475 1.59 -18.85 7.45
N ASP A 476 0.96 -20.01 7.70
CA ASP A 476 1.00 -20.74 8.95
C ASP A 476 2.28 -21.58 9.00
N ASN A 477 3.10 -21.33 10.04
CA ASN A 477 4.30 -22.11 10.28
C ASN A 477 4.01 -23.46 10.96
N CYS A 478 2.76 -23.74 11.33
CA CYS A 478 2.23 -25.03 11.74
C CYS A 478 0.83 -25.35 11.16
N PRO A 479 0.69 -25.55 9.83
CA PRO A 479 -0.60 -25.71 9.13
C PRO A 479 -1.53 -26.85 9.60
N GLU A 480 -1.07 -27.73 10.50
CA GLU A 480 -1.85 -28.86 11.01
C GLU A 480 -2.15 -28.71 12.51
N LEU A 481 -1.67 -27.67 13.18
CA LEU A 481 -1.73 -27.52 14.63
C LEU A 481 -1.86 -26.06 15.07
N SER A 482 -3.07 -25.73 15.52
CA SER A 482 -3.46 -24.39 15.93
C SER A 482 -2.42 -23.69 16.81
N ASN A 483 -1.86 -22.61 16.27
CA ASN A 483 -0.87 -21.74 16.88
C ASN A 483 -1.06 -20.28 16.42
N PRO A 484 -2.14 -19.60 16.85
CA PRO A 484 -2.51 -18.27 16.34
C PRO A 484 -1.42 -17.19 16.49
N ASN A 485 -0.44 -17.41 17.38
CA ASN A 485 0.67 -16.51 17.64
C ASN A 485 1.88 -16.74 16.73
N GLN A 486 1.88 -17.80 15.92
CA GLN A 486 2.89 -18.12 14.92
C GLN A 486 4.33 -18.09 15.48
N GLU A 487 4.48 -18.47 16.74
CA GLU A 487 5.79 -18.43 17.41
C GLU A 487 6.76 -19.40 16.75
N ASN A 488 7.91 -18.87 16.35
CA ASN A 488 9.07 -19.65 15.93
C ASN A 488 10.28 -19.02 16.65
N THR A 489 11.08 -19.82 17.35
CA THR A 489 12.21 -19.33 18.16
C THR A 489 13.53 -19.33 17.40
N ASP A 490 13.69 -20.19 16.40
CA ASP A 490 14.94 -20.43 15.68
C ASP A 490 14.93 -19.95 14.21
N TRP A 491 13.84 -19.34 13.74
CA TRP A 491 13.73 -18.65 12.43
C TRP A 491 14.79 -17.56 12.23
N MET A 492 15.44 -17.13 13.30
CA MET A 492 16.68 -16.38 13.29
C MET A 492 17.61 -16.94 14.38
N HIS A 493 18.92 -16.87 14.14
CA HIS A 493 19.91 -17.57 14.96
C HIS A 493 20.01 -17.10 16.43
N PHE A 494 19.34 -16.01 16.82
CA PHE A 494 19.33 -15.52 18.21
C PHE A 494 18.52 -16.36 19.22
N SER A 495 17.78 -17.36 18.72
CA SER A 495 16.92 -18.24 19.53
C SER A 495 15.91 -17.43 20.38
N CYS A 496 15.19 -16.52 19.75
CA CYS A 496 14.12 -15.75 20.39
C CYS A 496 13.05 -15.38 19.35
N ALA A 497 11.77 -15.45 19.74
CA ALA A 497 10.66 -15.30 18.81
C ALA A 497 10.31 -13.84 18.45
N ASN A 498 10.58 -12.87 19.31
CA ASN A 498 10.18 -11.47 19.12
C ASN A 498 11.02 -10.50 19.96
N ALA A 499 10.80 -9.20 19.81
CA ALA A 499 11.58 -8.17 20.51
C ALA A 499 11.56 -8.32 22.04
N ALA A 500 10.43 -8.73 22.63
CA ALA A 500 10.32 -8.90 24.08
C ALA A 500 11.12 -10.12 24.57
N SER A 501 11.03 -11.25 23.87
CA SER A 501 11.79 -12.46 24.23
C SER A 501 13.29 -12.30 23.98
N CYS A 502 13.68 -11.59 22.91
CA CYS A 502 15.08 -11.25 22.65
C CYS A 502 15.64 -10.32 23.73
N ALA A 503 14.89 -9.28 24.14
CA ALA A 503 15.31 -8.39 25.23
C ALA A 503 15.46 -9.14 26.56
N ALA A 504 14.55 -10.07 26.87
CA ALA A 504 14.62 -10.87 28.09
C ALA A 504 15.80 -11.87 28.09
N ARG A 505 16.10 -12.50 26.94
CA ARG A 505 17.18 -13.49 26.80
C ARG A 505 18.57 -12.84 26.73
N THR A 506 18.70 -11.77 25.95
CA THR A 506 20.00 -11.20 25.56
C THR A 506 20.34 -9.90 26.28
N GLY A 507 19.32 -9.18 26.78
CA GLY A 507 19.48 -7.81 27.26
C GLY A 507 19.65 -6.77 26.15
N CYS A 508 19.44 -7.14 24.88
CA CYS A 508 19.62 -6.30 23.71
C CYS A 508 18.27 -6.04 23.00
N ALA A 509 18.16 -4.91 22.30
CA ALA A 509 16.97 -4.59 21.52
C ALA A 509 17.01 -5.27 20.14
N LEU A 510 15.94 -5.95 19.74
CA LEU A 510 15.82 -6.56 18.42
C LEU A 510 15.28 -5.55 17.40
N HIS A 511 15.92 -5.45 16.25
CA HIS A 511 15.43 -4.71 15.09
C HIS A 511 15.55 -5.58 13.83
N LEU A 512 14.49 -5.63 13.02
CA LEU A 512 14.45 -6.42 11.79
C LEU A 512 14.78 -5.53 10.60
N GLY A 513 15.83 -5.87 9.85
CA GLY A 513 16.12 -5.29 8.54
C GLY A 513 15.46 -6.09 7.42
N THR A 514 15.85 -5.82 6.17
CA THR A 514 15.25 -6.47 5.00
C THR A 514 15.59 -7.94 4.88
N ASP A 515 16.83 -8.32 5.19
CA ASP A 515 17.38 -9.66 4.95
C ASP A 515 18.08 -10.24 6.20
N SER A 516 18.05 -9.51 7.31
CA SER A 516 18.74 -9.89 8.56
C SER A 516 18.06 -9.28 9.78
N ALA A 517 18.23 -9.97 10.91
CA ALA A 517 17.85 -9.49 12.23
C ALA A 517 19.08 -8.92 12.95
N TYR A 518 18.88 -7.85 13.71
CA TYR A 518 19.95 -7.15 14.42
C TYR A 518 19.65 -7.04 15.91
N LEU A 519 20.65 -7.33 16.75
CA LEU A 519 20.58 -7.06 18.18
C LEU A 519 21.42 -5.84 18.53
N PHE A 520 20.75 -4.84 19.10
CA PHE A 520 21.37 -3.62 19.61
C PHE A 520 21.74 -3.80 21.08
N CYS A 521 22.97 -4.23 21.34
CA CYS A 521 23.47 -4.48 22.69
C CYS A 521 24.20 -3.26 23.27
N GLU A 522 23.54 -2.54 24.16
CA GLU A 522 24.10 -1.33 24.79
C GLU A 522 25.04 -1.61 25.96
N THR A 523 24.99 -2.82 26.55
CA THR A 523 25.88 -3.19 27.66
C THR A 523 27.31 -3.32 27.15
N PRO A 524 28.26 -2.44 27.54
CA PRO A 524 29.55 -2.36 26.88
C PRO A 524 30.41 -3.62 27.08
N ARG A 525 31.06 -4.09 26.01
CA ARG A 525 32.00 -5.23 25.98
C ARG A 525 33.23 -4.89 25.15
N THR A 526 34.36 -5.57 25.40
CA THR A 526 35.51 -5.48 24.48
C THR A 526 35.14 -6.12 23.13
N PHE A 527 35.88 -5.82 22.07
CA PHE A 527 35.57 -6.36 20.73
C PHE A 527 35.53 -7.89 20.72
N GLY A 528 36.49 -8.55 21.38
CA GLY A 528 36.53 -10.01 21.49
C GLY A 528 35.36 -10.59 22.28
N GLU A 529 34.93 -9.94 23.36
CA GLU A 529 33.76 -10.33 24.15
C GLU A 529 32.45 -10.13 23.38
N ALA A 530 32.34 -9.03 22.63
CA ALA A 530 31.21 -8.71 21.78
C ALA A 530 31.06 -9.75 20.65
N ARG A 531 32.16 -10.08 19.97
CA ARG A 531 32.20 -11.14 18.96
C ARG A 531 31.73 -12.48 19.53
N SER A 532 32.32 -12.92 20.64
CA SER A 532 31.97 -14.19 21.27
C SER A 532 30.51 -14.22 21.74
N PHE A 533 29.96 -13.09 22.19
CA PHE A 533 28.55 -12.98 22.56
C PHE A 533 27.63 -13.24 21.35
N CYS A 534 27.87 -12.56 20.22
CA CYS A 534 27.06 -12.77 19.01
C CYS A 534 27.17 -14.21 18.50
N GLU A 535 28.38 -14.79 18.49
CA GLU A 535 28.63 -16.18 18.06
C GLU A 535 27.93 -17.22 18.96
N THR A 536 27.82 -16.96 20.27
CA THR A 536 27.09 -17.85 21.21
C THR A 536 25.59 -17.85 20.92
N LEU A 537 25.08 -16.77 20.31
CA LEU A 537 23.71 -16.64 19.83
C LEU A 537 23.62 -17.03 18.34
N GLN A 538 24.52 -17.90 17.85
CA GLN A 538 24.62 -18.38 16.47
C GLN A 538 24.63 -17.28 15.37
N GLY A 539 24.75 -16.01 15.76
CA GLY A 539 24.89 -14.87 14.87
C GLY A 539 26.34 -14.42 14.81
N ARG A 540 26.56 -13.17 14.40
CA ARG A 540 27.91 -12.59 14.31
C ARG A 540 27.87 -11.08 14.56
N LEU A 541 29.02 -10.43 14.76
CA LEU A 541 29.03 -8.96 14.72
C LEU A 541 28.67 -8.48 13.32
N VAL A 542 27.94 -7.37 13.24
CA VAL A 542 27.36 -6.88 11.99
C VAL A 542 28.39 -6.65 10.87
N ILE A 543 28.12 -7.18 9.68
CA ILE A 543 28.93 -6.98 8.47
C ILE A 543 28.11 -6.12 7.53
N ILE A 544 28.51 -4.86 7.41
CA ILE A 544 27.73 -3.86 6.67
C ILE A 544 28.05 -3.98 5.18
N GLY A 545 27.13 -4.59 4.43
CA GLY A 545 27.26 -4.82 3.00
C GLY A 545 26.75 -3.67 2.13
N SER A 546 26.00 -2.71 2.69
CA SER A 546 25.39 -1.64 1.91
C SER A 546 25.19 -0.31 2.66
N GLU A 547 25.02 0.77 1.90
CA GLU A 547 24.64 2.08 2.44
C GLU A 547 23.28 2.05 3.14
N ALA A 548 22.32 1.27 2.62
CA ALA A 548 21.00 1.12 3.21
C ALA A 548 21.06 0.44 4.58
N GLU A 549 21.87 -0.60 4.71
CA GLU A 549 22.12 -1.29 5.97
C GLU A 549 22.81 -0.37 6.98
N ASN A 550 23.83 0.39 6.57
CA ASN A 550 24.45 1.37 7.46
C ASN A 550 23.44 2.39 7.97
N ALA A 551 22.60 2.93 7.07
CA ALA A 551 21.55 3.88 7.44
C ALA A 551 20.54 3.28 8.41
N PHE A 552 20.18 2.00 8.22
CA PHE A 552 19.32 1.26 9.15
C PHE A 552 19.94 1.16 10.54
N LEU A 553 21.23 0.78 10.65
CA LEU A 553 21.93 0.71 11.93
C LEU A 553 22.00 2.07 12.62
N VAL A 554 22.28 3.12 11.85
CA VAL A 554 22.38 4.51 12.32
C VAL A 554 21.03 5.04 12.82
N ALA A 555 19.93 4.65 12.21
CA ALA A 555 18.59 5.08 12.63
C ALA A 555 18.17 4.51 14.00
N HIS A 556 18.78 3.40 14.43
CA HIS A 556 18.40 2.67 15.64
C HIS A 556 19.48 2.67 16.73
N MET A 557 20.70 3.16 16.45
CA MET A 557 21.75 3.22 17.45
C MET A 557 21.49 4.30 18.51
N VAL A 558 21.90 4.00 19.74
CA VAL A 558 21.78 4.91 20.90
C VAL A 558 23.15 5.33 21.44
N GLY A 559 24.23 4.90 20.78
CA GLY A 559 25.62 5.15 21.14
C GLY A 559 26.60 4.60 20.10
N SER A 560 27.90 4.87 20.30
CA SER A 560 28.95 4.34 19.42
C SER A 560 29.15 2.87 19.70
N ALA A 561 29.35 2.07 18.66
CA ALA A 561 29.32 0.63 18.80
C ALA A 561 30.26 -0.09 17.85
N PHE A 562 30.75 -1.25 18.28
CA PHE A 562 31.53 -2.14 17.42
C PHE A 562 30.67 -2.73 16.30
N ILE A 563 31.30 -2.82 15.13
CA ILE A 563 30.82 -3.57 13.96
C ILE A 563 31.84 -4.68 13.66
N GLY A 564 31.47 -5.67 12.85
CA GLY A 564 32.23 -6.90 12.65
C GLY A 564 33.48 -6.77 11.77
N MET A 565 34.33 -5.77 11.97
CA MET A 565 35.59 -5.62 11.23
C MET A 565 36.78 -5.27 12.12
N SER A 566 37.96 -5.66 11.69
CA SER A 566 39.23 -5.34 12.36
C SER A 566 40.41 -5.47 11.39
N ASP A 567 41.54 -4.87 11.70
CA ASP A 567 42.82 -5.09 11.02
C ASP A 567 43.88 -5.76 11.91
N LEU A 568 43.45 -6.35 13.04
CA LEU A 568 44.26 -7.16 13.97
C LEU A 568 45.20 -8.19 13.31
N GLU A 569 44.86 -8.69 12.11
CA GLU A 569 45.74 -9.61 11.36
C GLU A 569 46.86 -8.89 10.60
N THR A 570 46.59 -7.72 10.05
CA THR A 570 47.53 -6.94 9.23
C THR A 570 47.17 -5.46 9.31
N GLU A 571 47.96 -4.72 10.09
CA GLU A 571 47.91 -3.27 10.23
C GLU A 571 47.59 -2.53 8.92
N GLY A 572 46.56 -1.68 8.95
CA GLY A 572 46.08 -0.89 7.83
C GLY A 572 45.26 -1.69 6.80
N THR A 573 44.95 -2.97 7.07
CA THR A 573 44.14 -3.83 6.21
C THR A 573 42.95 -4.39 6.97
N PHE A 574 41.87 -3.61 7.01
CA PHE A 574 40.63 -4.03 7.64
C PHE A 574 39.93 -5.15 6.85
N LEU A 575 39.58 -6.21 7.55
CA LEU A 575 38.76 -7.31 7.07
C LEU A 575 37.50 -7.44 7.92
N TRP A 576 36.42 -7.91 7.32
CA TRP A 576 35.27 -8.39 8.06
C TRP A 576 35.65 -9.62 8.88
N ILE A 577 34.91 -9.91 9.95
CA ILE A 577 35.14 -11.07 10.83
C ILE A 577 34.98 -12.43 10.12
N ASP A 578 34.40 -12.46 8.93
CA ASP A 578 34.34 -13.64 8.04
C ASP A 578 35.54 -13.74 7.07
N GLY A 579 36.50 -12.81 7.17
CA GLY A 579 37.73 -12.76 6.38
C GLY A 579 37.58 -12.07 5.02
N THR A 580 36.39 -11.58 4.66
CA THR A 580 36.18 -10.87 3.40
C THR A 580 36.62 -9.40 3.48
N THR A 581 36.97 -8.81 2.32
CA THR A 581 37.39 -7.41 2.24
C THR A 581 36.18 -6.50 2.02
N PRO A 582 36.04 -5.39 2.79
CA PRO A 582 34.97 -4.44 2.58
C PRO A 582 35.09 -3.76 1.21
N THR A 583 33.99 -3.71 0.45
CA THR A 583 33.92 -3.06 -0.86
C THR A 583 33.44 -1.60 -0.79
N TRP A 584 32.87 -1.21 0.35
CA TRP A 584 32.36 0.10 0.67
C TRP A 584 32.65 0.40 2.15
N THR A 585 33.26 1.55 2.43
CA THR A 585 33.73 1.91 3.77
C THR A 585 33.45 3.40 4.08
N PRO A 586 32.33 3.74 4.75
CA PRO A 586 31.96 5.09 5.12
C PRO A 586 32.74 5.58 6.36
N TRP A 587 34.08 5.52 6.30
CA TRP A 587 34.95 6.06 7.34
C TRP A 587 34.67 7.55 7.57
N ALA A 588 34.73 7.98 8.84
CA ALA A 588 34.66 9.40 9.18
C ALA A 588 35.89 10.14 8.62
N GLU A 589 35.78 11.47 8.50
CA GLU A 589 36.88 12.27 7.97
C GLU A 589 38.12 12.14 8.85
N GLY A 590 39.17 11.49 8.33
CA GLY A 590 40.41 11.23 9.05
C GLY A 590 40.63 9.77 9.43
N GLU A 591 39.60 8.94 9.36
CA GLU A 591 39.64 7.52 9.73
C GLU A 591 39.90 6.58 8.51
N PRO A 592 40.42 5.36 8.74
CA PRO A 592 41.00 4.89 9.99
C PRO A 592 42.34 5.59 10.28
N ASN A 593 42.60 5.96 11.54
CA ASN A 593 43.73 6.81 11.93
C ASN A 593 44.80 6.13 12.79
N ASP A 594 44.55 4.91 13.27
CA ASP A 594 45.39 4.15 14.21
C ASP A 594 45.86 5.03 15.40
N SER A 595 44.92 5.65 16.12
CA SER A 595 45.26 6.65 17.15
C SER A 595 46.04 6.01 18.29
N GLY A 596 47.35 6.21 18.26
CA GLY A 596 48.25 5.71 19.29
C GLY A 596 48.83 4.32 19.02
N GLY A 597 48.60 3.74 17.84
CA GLY A 597 49.15 2.42 17.49
C GLY A 597 48.36 1.26 18.09
N ILE A 598 47.07 1.45 18.36
CA ILE A 598 46.23 0.52 19.15
C ILE A 598 44.77 0.44 18.67
N GLU A 599 44.38 1.17 17.63
CA GLU A 599 42.98 1.22 17.19
C GLU A 599 42.74 0.25 16.04
N ASP A 600 42.48 -1.02 16.38
CA ASP A 600 42.44 -2.09 15.37
C ASP A 600 41.01 -2.59 15.04
N CYS A 601 39.97 -2.04 15.67
CA CYS A 601 38.60 -2.58 15.63
C CYS A 601 37.55 -1.58 15.13
N GLY A 602 36.86 -1.90 14.03
CA GLY A 602 35.88 -1.00 13.44
C GLY A 602 34.62 -0.81 14.28
N GLY A 603 34.06 0.41 14.24
CA GLY A 603 32.78 0.72 14.86
C GLY A 603 32.12 1.97 14.29
N LEU A 604 30.87 2.19 14.65
CA LEU A 604 30.07 3.35 14.26
C LEU A 604 30.19 4.46 15.31
N TYR A 605 30.38 5.70 14.86
CA TYR A 605 30.23 6.89 15.71
C TYR A 605 28.75 7.20 15.97
N ALA A 606 28.43 7.57 17.21
CA ALA A 606 27.04 7.81 17.66
C ALA A 606 26.38 9.04 17.01
N ASP A 607 27.18 10.03 16.62
CA ASP A 607 26.71 11.34 16.16
C ASP A 607 26.63 11.45 14.64
N SER A 608 27.48 10.73 13.93
CA SER A 608 27.56 10.76 12.47
C SER A 608 27.10 9.48 11.79
N GLY A 609 27.18 8.34 12.47
CA GLY A 609 26.95 7.04 11.85
C GLY A 609 28.03 6.63 10.85
N LEU A 610 29.13 7.36 10.80
CA LEU A 610 30.33 7.03 10.03
C LEU A 610 31.27 6.16 10.86
N TRP A 611 32.18 5.47 10.19
CA TRP A 611 33.02 4.46 10.83
C TRP A 611 34.27 5.07 11.46
N ASN A 612 34.72 4.43 12.55
CA ASN A 612 35.98 4.67 13.24
C ASN A 612 36.70 3.35 13.47
N ASP A 613 38.03 3.37 13.46
CA ASP A 613 38.85 2.33 14.07
C ASP A 613 39.00 2.66 15.56
N PHE A 614 38.50 1.79 16.43
CA PHE A 614 38.53 1.93 17.87
C PHE A 614 39.55 0.98 18.49
N ASP A 615 40.07 1.36 19.65
CA ASP A 615 40.75 0.44 20.56
C ASP A 615 39.83 -0.74 20.92
N CYS A 616 40.24 -1.94 20.52
CA CYS A 616 39.54 -3.22 20.70
C CYS A 616 39.30 -3.57 22.18
N ASP A 617 40.18 -3.11 23.08
CA ASP A 617 40.14 -3.42 24.52
C ASP A 617 39.28 -2.42 25.31
N THR A 618 38.85 -1.32 24.69
CA THR A 618 37.95 -0.35 25.32
C THR A 618 36.49 -0.83 25.18
N PRO A 619 35.77 -1.13 26.29
CA PRO A 619 34.41 -1.65 26.20
C PRO A 619 33.43 -0.66 25.58
N ARG A 620 32.62 -1.12 24.61
CA ARG A 620 31.60 -0.32 23.91
C ARG A 620 30.35 -1.15 23.64
N ALA A 621 29.26 -0.46 23.28
CA ALA A 621 28.09 -1.12 22.70
C ALA A 621 28.51 -1.88 21.42
N PHE A 622 27.71 -2.83 20.97
CA PHE A 622 28.05 -3.66 19.82
C PHE A 622 26.80 -4.25 19.19
N TRP A 623 26.81 -4.38 17.87
CA TRP A 623 25.64 -4.86 17.13
C TRP A 623 25.88 -6.27 16.60
N CYS A 624 24.98 -7.18 16.93
CA CYS A 624 24.96 -8.51 16.31
C CYS A 624 24.03 -8.51 15.09
N GLU A 625 24.34 -9.34 14.11
CA GLU A 625 23.47 -9.69 13.00
C GLU A 625 23.26 -11.21 12.92
N SER A 626 22.11 -11.60 12.41
CA SER A 626 21.78 -12.96 11.98
C SER A 626 20.99 -12.87 10.68
N GLY A 627 21.26 -13.76 9.73
CA GLY A 627 20.33 -13.99 8.63
C GLY A 627 19.02 -14.60 9.14
N PHE A 628 17.98 -14.54 8.32
CA PHE A 628 16.80 -15.37 8.52
C PHE A 628 17.11 -16.80 8.10
N VAL A 629 16.73 -17.76 8.96
CA VAL A 629 16.75 -19.18 8.64
C VAL A 629 15.64 -19.44 7.61
N SER A 630 15.87 -20.38 6.70
CA SER A 630 15.02 -20.58 5.51
C SER A 630 13.53 -20.69 5.84
N ALA A 631 12.66 -20.26 4.92
CA ALA A 631 11.19 -20.32 5.01
C ALA A 631 10.58 -21.74 5.10
N PHE A 632 11.37 -22.77 5.38
CA PHE A 632 10.95 -24.17 5.52
C PHE A 632 11.05 -24.69 6.97
N ASP A 633 11.53 -23.88 7.91
CA ASP A 633 11.56 -24.27 9.33
C ASP A 633 10.17 -24.16 9.97
N ARG A 634 9.81 -25.15 10.78
CA ARG A 634 8.48 -25.25 11.39
C ARG A 634 8.34 -24.30 12.57
N GLY A 635 7.11 -23.91 12.91
CA GLY A 635 6.82 -23.15 14.12
C GLY A 635 7.01 -23.98 15.39
N ASN A 636 7.26 -23.33 16.52
CA ASN A 636 7.55 -23.97 17.82
C ASN A 636 6.53 -25.05 18.20
N ALA A 637 5.26 -24.89 17.79
CA ALA A 637 4.18 -25.79 18.14
C ALA A 637 4.30 -27.16 17.45
N CYS A 638 4.88 -27.20 16.25
CA CYS A 638 4.97 -28.38 15.39
C CYS A 638 6.42 -28.74 15.04
N ASP A 639 7.37 -28.16 15.77
CA ASP A 639 8.81 -28.36 15.63
C ASP A 639 9.34 -29.33 16.71
N ASN A 640 10.07 -30.37 16.29
CA ASN A 640 10.71 -31.31 17.20
C ASN A 640 12.08 -30.85 17.73
N CYS A 641 12.60 -29.69 17.28
CA CYS A 641 13.71 -28.96 17.91
C CYS A 641 13.47 -27.43 17.99
N PRO A 642 12.51 -26.93 18.78
CA PRO A 642 12.07 -25.52 18.75
C PRO A 642 13.15 -24.44 18.98
N ASP A 643 14.29 -24.79 19.56
CA ASP A 643 15.39 -23.86 19.86
C ASP A 643 16.57 -23.98 18.87
N LEU A 644 16.50 -24.90 17.91
CA LEU A 644 17.60 -25.26 17.03
C LEU A 644 17.10 -25.70 15.65
N SER A 645 17.38 -24.86 14.66
CA SER A 645 16.95 -25.07 13.28
C SER A 645 17.23 -26.47 12.76
N ASN A 646 16.15 -27.15 12.38
CA ASN A 646 16.18 -28.47 11.78
C ASN A 646 15.03 -28.63 10.76
N PRO A 647 15.16 -28.00 9.56
CA PRO A 647 14.09 -27.97 8.57
C PRO A 647 13.65 -29.36 8.06
N ASP A 648 14.45 -30.41 8.27
CA ASP A 648 14.12 -31.78 7.88
C ASP A 648 13.30 -32.54 8.94
N GLN A 649 13.20 -32.00 10.16
CA GLN A 649 12.44 -32.55 11.27
C GLN A 649 12.75 -34.04 11.53
N LEU A 650 13.98 -34.47 11.24
CA LEU A 650 14.35 -35.87 11.35
C LEU A 650 14.34 -36.29 12.82
N ASP A 651 13.59 -37.35 13.12
CA ASP A 651 13.54 -38.02 14.43
C ASP A 651 13.73 -39.52 14.14
N SER A 652 14.97 -39.99 14.32
CA SER A 652 15.39 -41.34 13.92
C SER A 652 14.92 -42.44 14.89
N ASP A 653 14.68 -42.11 16.16
CA ASP A 653 14.30 -43.06 17.20
C ASP A 653 12.81 -42.96 17.64
N GLU A 654 12.07 -42.02 17.03
CA GLU A 654 10.64 -41.76 17.19
C GLU A 654 10.24 -41.41 18.63
N ASP A 655 11.14 -40.75 19.37
CA ASP A 655 10.88 -40.35 20.76
C ASP A 655 10.24 -38.95 20.91
N GLY A 656 10.14 -38.22 19.79
CA GLY A 656 9.57 -36.88 19.69
C GLY A 656 10.57 -35.74 19.84
N LEU A 657 11.85 -36.02 20.03
CA LEU A 657 12.95 -35.06 19.94
C LEU A 657 13.67 -35.25 18.59
N GLY A 658 13.91 -34.15 17.87
CA GLY A 658 14.63 -34.25 16.60
C GLY A 658 16.11 -34.59 16.78
N ASP A 659 16.69 -35.30 15.82
CA ASP A 659 18.11 -35.71 15.78
C ASP A 659 19.09 -34.52 15.97
N ALA A 660 18.67 -33.31 15.62
CA ALA A 660 19.47 -32.10 15.76
C ALA A 660 19.65 -31.67 17.23
N CYS A 661 18.64 -31.88 18.06
CA CYS A 661 18.61 -31.48 19.47
C CYS A 661 18.66 -32.67 20.43
N ASP A 662 18.54 -33.91 19.93
CA ASP A 662 18.79 -35.12 20.73
C ASP A 662 20.30 -35.35 20.92
N THR A 663 20.73 -35.15 22.17
CA THR A 663 22.12 -35.37 22.59
C THR A 663 22.32 -36.72 23.30
N GLU A 664 21.26 -37.48 23.54
CA GLU A 664 21.29 -38.74 24.28
C GLU A 664 21.15 -40.00 23.40
N GLY A 665 20.73 -39.87 22.13
CA GLY A 665 20.88 -40.81 21.03
C GLY A 665 20.67 -42.28 21.37
N LYS A 666 19.47 -42.81 21.14
CA LYS A 666 19.22 -44.25 21.23
C LYS A 666 18.94 -44.97 19.93
#